data_AF-A0A2W5U8C7-F1
#
_entry.id   AF-A0A2W5U8C7-F1
#
_cell.length_a   1.000
_cell.length_b   1.000
_cell.length_c   1.000
_cell.angle_alpha   90.00
_cell.angle_beta   90.00
_cell.angle_gamma   90.00
#
_symmetry.space_group_name_H-M   'P 1'
#
loop_
_entity.id
_entity.type
_entity.pdbx_description
1 polymer ?
#
loop_
_entity_poly.entity_id
_entity_poly.type
_entity_poly.pdbx_seq_one_letter_code
_entity_poly.pdbx_strand_id
1 'polypeptide(L)'
;MSHHLDSASTSARSEFSASSEKDQPSQSTQTDPAEAAAPTSPLSEATLNDSTSDESHADDGASSDTVSETVAANGSVRVTAATEAGETSRRKWDRKALIIAGALTAAFVITRAVMWWLDHHIGDYWMIDTPVDYYFKGLDDPGSGAMQEYPVPVMWMVTVLKWLTMIFSSTDKITVSIWMLLVVDVGFFTWLTASRRWWGAGFWVLFGLFFGPLLWTRWDIVPAVLVAATLVTLVRHPKVSGILLGCATMIKLWPAIIGTALVGWRRSRQTWQRIASFAVTCVVIAALSVWGHGFHRITSVFNYQGDRGLQIESIPATGVMWAAHHGEDALSISYAASQSFEVFGPSVSRWETFSTILTVIMVLVCVYLCISALIGANGFRRMFPRAADSALTPPQQRMLVIEKTTDNGWSARRSAWLALIIIGAVLISNKVMSTQYVVWWAAPLAVCLDSVHGSPASASKQSAWSLRIAGGLMLVIGGLSQWIYPIAYNSIISNDDNPSVMILVVRNLLIIAVFLILVVGFAKEPSVRLVRLRDISDMVHRRYARGQWRNITIERTPMSRRYHGKHRLRRLVITSRKPNRVNSDDDEVARIESDDSAQTAHENVDKDTSTAVATEADIRADTATATETTQHVDEAEPDTPSVGDEAATDEGATDEEAAAEDEEESQKSSRPRAWQGVGQRILNSELTGVCLIAVGVYALVQTIVGIALAYNAKLFNSTFSDQIQSWDAQWFTRIAEFGYRGGEAIDGNPPEFRTVAFLPGTPWLLRATHAITGLDWAAASLLMNAIIGAIATCLLATIIRKFTSSLLAVVLAVAVFAGFPMSVTYMMAYSEALFALCTFLFILGYLNKDFPLAATEVFMACLVRMTGYDLAIAFAIGVLLHHRRNVRAWICVAIAPLGGAIYMLWADHLARDTGGYFAVQEDGWGTQFDIGKTTLHDLPRQIFALEGVVPLWGSLAILGTLTLTIVGIVRRFPFMMWLCGTGVGLNVILSSGYFHSRPRLLLMTGVLLTICMIVTTVRRWPILTTAYTVVIVWVGVWLSEYMLTQWAYAI
;
A
#
# COMPACT_ATOMS: atom_id res chain seq x y z
N MET A 1 8.63 -41.10 -36.28
CA MET A 1 7.96 -41.83 -37.37
C MET A 1 7.05 -40.83 -38.07
N SER A 2 7.10 -40.71 -39.39
CA SER A 2 6.37 -39.68 -40.15
C SER A 2 4.96 -40.16 -40.53
N HIS A 3 4.00 -39.23 -40.63
CA HIS A 3 3.18 -39.06 -41.84
C HIS A 3 2.56 -37.66 -41.87
N HIS A 4 1.82 -37.34 -42.94
CA HIS A 4 1.61 -36.00 -43.49
C HIS A 4 0.28 -35.97 -44.26
N LEU A 5 -0.23 -34.77 -44.57
CA LEU A 5 -1.42 -34.50 -45.44
C LEU A 5 -2.79 -34.79 -44.76
N ASP A 6 -3.92 -34.20 -45.17
CA ASP A 6 -4.18 -33.39 -46.39
C ASP A 6 -5.17 -32.22 -46.17
N SER A 7 -5.55 -31.52 -47.25
CA SER A 7 -6.40 -30.30 -47.23
C SER A 7 -7.48 -30.27 -48.34
N ALA A 8 -8.35 -29.24 -48.34
CA ALA A 8 -9.41 -28.92 -49.35
C ALA A 8 -10.66 -29.85 -49.37
N SER A 9 -11.88 -29.44 -49.80
CA SER A 9 -12.49 -28.09 -49.99
C SER A 9 -14.03 -28.16 -50.26
N THR A 10 -14.67 -26.98 -50.40
CA THR A 10 -15.82 -26.65 -51.30
C THR A 10 -17.28 -27.12 -51.05
N SER A 11 -18.12 -26.14 -50.63
CA SER A 11 -19.27 -25.53 -51.36
C SER A 11 -20.72 -26.11 -51.36
N ALA A 12 -21.66 -25.25 -51.81
CA ALA A 12 -23.13 -25.41 -52.02
C ALA A 12 -24.03 -25.51 -50.74
N ARG A 13 -25.14 -24.76 -50.55
CA ARG A 13 -26.40 -24.55 -51.34
C ARG A 13 -27.25 -25.84 -51.48
N SER A 14 -28.58 -25.87 -51.34
CA SER A 14 -29.64 -24.93 -50.84
C SER A 14 -30.93 -25.78 -50.61
N GLU A 15 -32.21 -25.36 -50.47
CA GLU A 15 -32.99 -24.12 -50.68
C GLU A 15 -34.34 -24.18 -49.88
N PHE A 16 -35.43 -23.47 -50.29
CA PHE A 16 -36.80 -23.44 -49.71
C PHE A 16 -36.96 -22.89 -48.27
N SER A 17 -37.53 -21.71 -47.98
CA SER A 17 -38.31 -20.70 -48.75
C SER A 17 -39.81 -20.94 -48.98
N ALA A 18 -40.56 -19.81 -49.01
CA ALA A 18 -41.98 -19.58 -49.32
C ALA A 18 -43.05 -19.92 -48.24
N SER A 19 -44.10 -19.09 -48.01
CA SER A 19 -44.37 -17.69 -48.45
C SER A 19 -45.60 -17.06 -47.75
N SER A 20 -45.83 -15.75 -47.97
CA SER A 20 -47.06 -14.96 -47.74
C SER A 20 -47.48 -14.64 -46.29
N GLU A 21 -48.01 -13.45 -45.94
CA GLU A 21 -48.09 -12.09 -46.55
C GLU A 21 -48.55 -11.11 -45.41
N LYS A 22 -48.75 -9.77 -45.52
CA LYS A 22 -48.85 -8.79 -46.62
C LYS A 22 -48.56 -7.34 -46.17
N ASP A 23 -48.26 -6.46 -47.14
CA ASP A 23 -48.47 -4.99 -47.25
C ASP A 23 -48.01 -3.97 -46.17
N GLN A 24 -47.77 -2.75 -46.67
CA GLN A 24 -47.30 -1.50 -46.00
C GLN A 24 -48.42 -0.41 -46.13
N PRO A 25 -48.24 0.93 -45.98
CA PRO A 25 -47.08 1.74 -45.53
C PRO A 25 -47.37 2.97 -44.62
N SER A 26 -46.28 3.67 -44.25
CA SER A 26 -46.12 5.15 -44.11
C SER A 26 -46.81 5.99 -43.01
N GLN A 27 -45.94 6.73 -42.29
CA GLN A 27 -46.03 8.17 -41.92
C GLN A 27 -47.04 8.72 -40.88
N SER A 28 -46.45 9.12 -39.73
CA SER A 28 -46.38 10.52 -39.22
C SER A 28 -47.44 11.13 -38.26
N THR A 29 -46.89 11.81 -37.24
CA THR A 29 -47.34 13.06 -36.55
C THR A 29 -48.51 13.12 -35.54
N GLN A 30 -48.18 13.80 -34.42
CA GLN A 30 -48.96 14.83 -33.67
C GLN A 30 -50.04 14.46 -32.61
N THR A 31 -49.83 14.99 -31.38
CA THR A 31 -50.68 15.87 -30.51
C THR A 31 -52.21 15.68 -30.48
N ASP A 32 -52.98 15.88 -29.40
CA ASP A 32 -52.82 16.65 -28.13
C ASP A 32 -54.01 16.27 -27.17
N PRO A 33 -54.50 17.06 -26.15
CA PRO A 33 -53.95 18.19 -25.36
C PRO A 33 -54.19 18.15 -23.82
N ALA A 34 -53.43 19.01 -23.08
CA ALA A 34 -53.82 19.80 -21.89
C ALA A 34 -54.33 19.10 -20.58
N GLU A 35 -54.45 19.75 -19.40
CA GLU A 35 -54.30 21.18 -19.02
C GLU A 35 -53.67 21.39 -17.61
N ALA A 36 -53.45 22.66 -17.23
CA ALA A 36 -52.59 23.18 -16.15
C ALA A 36 -53.08 23.00 -14.69
N ALA A 37 -52.14 23.14 -13.72
CA ALA A 37 -52.22 24.14 -12.62
C ALA A 37 -51.00 24.13 -11.64
N ALA A 38 -50.72 25.30 -11.06
CA ALA A 38 -49.90 25.57 -9.87
C ALA A 38 -50.23 27.00 -9.36
N PRO A 39 -49.73 27.53 -8.23
CA PRO A 39 -48.99 26.94 -7.08
C PRO A 39 -49.69 27.24 -5.72
N THR A 40 -49.07 26.92 -4.55
CA THR A 40 -48.95 27.81 -3.35
C THR A 40 -48.27 27.13 -2.13
N SER A 41 -47.78 27.95 -1.20
CA SER A 41 -47.33 27.66 0.18
C SER A 41 -48.32 28.37 1.17
N PRO A 42 -48.21 28.42 2.54
CA PRO A 42 -46.99 28.39 3.39
C PRO A 42 -47.06 27.80 4.84
N LEU A 43 -45.91 27.87 5.53
CA LEU A 43 -45.63 28.16 6.97
C LEU A 43 -46.66 27.92 8.10
N SER A 44 -46.18 27.30 9.21
CA SER A 44 -46.19 27.78 10.63
C SER A 44 -46.35 26.63 11.67
N GLU A 45 -46.15 26.78 12.99
CA GLU A 45 -45.04 27.39 13.79
C GLU A 45 -45.21 26.96 15.30
N ALA A 46 -44.22 27.27 16.16
CA ALA A 46 -44.28 27.48 17.63
C ALA A 46 -44.58 26.30 18.61
N THR A 47 -43.55 25.98 19.44
CA THR A 47 -43.50 25.99 20.94
C THR A 47 -42.12 25.43 21.35
N LEU A 48 -41.17 26.04 22.09
CA LEU A 48 -41.01 27.12 23.10
C LEU A 48 -41.08 26.71 24.60
N ASN A 49 -39.94 26.96 25.28
CA ASN A 49 -39.68 27.12 26.74
C ASN A 49 -39.77 25.84 27.65
N ASP A 50 -39.02 25.70 28.76
CA ASP A 50 -38.07 26.63 29.43
C ASP A 50 -36.94 25.98 30.30
N SER A 51 -36.01 26.83 30.78
CA SER A 51 -35.29 26.85 32.08
C SER A 51 -34.25 25.77 32.53
N THR A 52 -32.96 26.16 32.45
CA THR A 52 -31.91 26.25 33.51
C THR A 52 -31.30 25.04 34.29
N SER A 53 -29.95 25.11 34.44
CA SER A 53 -29.05 24.58 35.53
C SER A 53 -28.96 23.04 35.75
N ASP A 54 -27.83 22.45 36.17
CA ASP A 54 -26.56 23.00 36.72
C ASP A 54 -25.29 22.17 36.33
N GLU A 55 -24.10 22.57 36.80
CA GLU A 55 -22.77 22.01 36.43
C GLU A 55 -22.31 20.78 37.25
N SER A 56 -21.36 19.97 36.71
CA SER A 56 -20.13 19.54 37.44
C SER A 56 -19.16 18.65 36.63
N HIS A 57 -17.88 18.69 37.04
CA HIS A 57 -16.63 18.22 36.45
C HIS A 57 -16.46 16.73 36.06
N ALA A 58 -15.68 16.48 34.98
CA ALA A 58 -14.50 15.59 34.91
C ALA A 58 -13.97 15.50 33.44
N ASP A 59 -12.68 15.29 33.13
CA ASP A 59 -11.39 15.61 33.79
C ASP A 59 -10.33 15.57 32.67
N ASP A 60 -9.53 16.63 32.48
CA ASP A 60 -8.73 16.85 31.25
C ASP A 60 -7.22 16.67 31.49
N GLY A 61 -6.80 15.40 31.62
CA GLY A 61 -5.46 14.98 32.03
C GLY A 61 -4.31 15.46 31.12
N ALA A 62 -3.74 16.62 31.43
CA ALA A 62 -2.63 17.22 30.69
C ALA A 62 -1.27 16.54 30.98
N SER A 63 -0.71 15.86 29.97
CA SER A 63 0.64 15.29 30.03
C SER A 63 1.73 16.37 30.06
N SER A 64 2.53 16.44 31.13
CA SER A 64 3.62 17.40 31.28
C SER A 64 4.92 16.92 30.63
N ASP A 65 5.51 17.75 29.75
CA ASP A 65 6.82 17.52 29.13
C ASP A 65 7.95 17.69 30.18
N THR A 66 8.33 16.60 30.86
CA THR A 66 9.41 16.62 31.86
C THR A 66 10.80 16.61 31.20
N VAL A 67 11.48 17.76 31.25
CA VAL A 67 12.88 17.88 30.84
C VAL A 67 13.80 17.55 32.02
N SER A 68 14.53 16.44 31.92
CA SER A 68 15.57 16.08 32.89
C SER A 68 16.92 16.70 32.51
N GLU A 69 17.45 17.58 33.36
CA GLU A 69 18.82 18.09 33.25
C GLU A 69 19.72 17.36 34.26
N THR A 70 20.77 16.68 33.77
CA THR A 70 21.84 16.12 34.60
C THR A 70 23.14 16.90 34.41
N VAL A 71 23.62 17.53 35.46
CA VAL A 71 24.89 18.27 35.48
C VAL A 71 26.04 17.30 35.78
N ALA A 72 27.02 17.22 34.88
CA ALA A 72 28.26 16.49 35.15
C ALA A 72 29.20 17.33 36.03
N ALA A 73 29.94 16.68 36.94
CA ALA A 73 30.82 17.32 37.94
C ALA A 73 31.99 18.17 37.39
N ASN A 74 32.09 18.34 36.07
CA ASN A 74 33.02 19.21 35.36
C ASN A 74 32.36 20.47 34.78
N GLY A 75 31.15 20.81 35.22
CA GLY A 75 30.40 22.00 34.80
C GLY A 75 29.79 21.93 33.38
N SER A 76 29.86 20.77 32.70
CA SER A 76 29.28 20.63 31.37
C SER A 76 27.79 20.24 31.43
N VAL A 77 26.91 21.20 31.16
CA VAL A 77 25.46 20.97 31.04
C VAL A 77 25.18 20.25 29.72
N ARG A 78 24.83 18.97 29.79
CA ARG A 78 24.65 18.11 28.61
C ARG A 78 23.18 17.97 28.23
N VAL A 79 22.61 19.01 27.65
CA VAL A 79 21.23 18.98 27.11
C VAL A 79 21.11 17.91 26.03
N THR A 80 20.59 16.74 26.38
CA THR A 80 20.19 15.71 25.42
C THR A 80 18.92 16.17 24.74
N ALA A 81 19.07 16.86 23.60
CA ALA A 81 17.96 17.12 22.72
C ALA A 81 17.35 15.77 22.28
N ALA A 82 16.17 15.45 22.81
CA ALA A 82 15.38 14.32 22.34
C ALA A 82 15.12 14.54 20.85
N THR A 83 15.68 13.69 20.00
CA THR A 83 15.27 13.64 18.60
C THR A 83 13.89 13.00 18.57
N GLU A 84 12.85 13.85 18.67
CA GLU A 84 11.48 13.48 18.34
C GLU A 84 11.50 12.64 17.06
N ALA A 85 11.06 11.38 17.17
CA ALA A 85 10.99 10.47 16.05
C ALA A 85 9.82 10.89 15.16
N GLY A 86 10.04 11.96 14.40
CA GLY A 86 9.07 12.91 13.84
C GLY A 86 7.62 12.46 13.85
N GLU A 87 6.91 12.79 14.93
CA GLU A 87 5.46 12.63 14.95
C GLU A 87 4.85 13.42 13.80
N THR A 88 4.07 12.72 12.97
CA THR A 88 3.37 13.35 11.85
C THR A 88 2.21 14.18 12.38
N SER A 89 2.51 15.41 12.82
CA SER A 89 1.52 16.41 13.21
C SER A 89 0.40 16.46 12.17
N ARG A 90 -0.74 15.86 12.50
CA ARG A 90 -1.94 15.82 11.67
C ARG A 90 -2.44 17.26 11.56
N ARG A 91 -2.02 17.96 10.49
CA ARG A 91 -2.50 19.29 10.16
C ARG A 91 -4.03 19.25 10.09
N LYS A 92 -4.69 19.71 11.17
CA LYS A 92 -6.15 19.83 11.21
C LYS A 92 -6.62 20.58 9.95
N TRP A 93 -7.70 20.09 9.37
CA TRP A 93 -8.31 20.75 8.22
C TRP A 93 -9.11 21.94 8.72
N ASP A 94 -8.85 23.12 8.16
CA ASP A 94 -9.62 24.31 8.44
C ASP A 94 -10.83 24.37 7.48
N ARG A 95 -11.88 25.09 7.89
CA ARG A 95 -13.13 25.23 7.11
C ARG A 95 -12.89 25.67 5.67
N LYS A 96 -11.85 26.49 5.41
CA LYS A 96 -11.47 26.94 4.07
C LYS A 96 -10.86 25.82 3.22
N ALA A 97 -9.94 25.01 3.77
CA ALA A 97 -9.40 23.84 3.06
C ALA A 97 -10.48 22.78 2.76
N LEU A 98 -11.45 22.60 3.66
CA LEU A 98 -12.60 21.69 3.43
C LEU A 98 -13.50 22.20 2.30
N ILE A 99 -13.86 23.49 2.28
CA ILE A 99 -14.65 24.09 1.20
C ILE A 99 -13.92 23.99 -0.16
N ILE A 100 -12.62 24.31 -0.21
CA ILE A 100 -11.83 24.23 -1.45
C ILE A 100 -11.72 22.77 -1.94
N ALA A 101 -11.50 21.81 -1.04
CA ALA A 101 -11.45 20.40 -1.41
C ALA A 101 -12.82 19.86 -1.87
N GLY A 102 -13.91 20.27 -1.21
CA GLY A 102 -15.28 19.94 -1.62
C GLY A 102 -15.61 20.48 -3.01
N ALA A 103 -15.35 21.76 -3.27
CA ALA A 103 -15.57 22.38 -4.57
C ALA A 103 -14.72 21.75 -5.69
N LEU A 104 -13.44 21.45 -5.42
CA LEU A 104 -12.59 20.73 -6.37
C LEU A 104 -13.06 19.29 -6.61
N THR A 105 -13.60 18.61 -5.60
CA THR A 105 -14.10 17.23 -5.74
C THR A 105 -15.41 17.20 -6.53
N ALA A 106 -16.33 18.15 -6.28
CA ALA A 106 -17.52 18.32 -7.10
C ALA A 106 -17.16 18.63 -8.55
N ALA A 107 -16.22 19.55 -8.79
CA ALA A 107 -15.73 19.86 -10.13
C ALA A 107 -15.09 18.64 -10.81
N PHE A 108 -14.27 17.85 -10.11
CA PHE A 108 -13.71 16.60 -10.62
C PHE A 108 -14.80 15.61 -11.05
N VAL A 109 -15.78 15.33 -10.17
CA VAL A 109 -16.88 14.41 -10.47
C VAL A 109 -17.70 14.90 -11.67
N ILE A 110 -18.00 16.19 -11.75
CA ILE A 110 -18.73 16.78 -12.89
C ILE A 110 -17.92 16.65 -14.19
N THR A 111 -16.63 17.01 -14.22
CA THR A 111 -15.84 16.88 -15.45
C THR A 111 -15.66 15.43 -15.88
N ARG A 112 -15.58 14.49 -14.92
CA ARG A 112 -15.50 13.05 -15.22
C ARG A 112 -16.83 12.52 -15.77
N ALA A 113 -17.97 12.94 -15.22
CA ALA A 113 -19.29 12.59 -15.77
C ALA A 113 -19.49 13.15 -17.19
N VAL A 114 -19.03 14.38 -17.47
CA VAL A 114 -19.04 14.97 -18.82
C VAL A 114 -18.16 14.18 -19.79
N MET A 115 -16.96 13.75 -19.39
CA MET A 115 -16.10 12.92 -20.24
C MET A 115 -16.75 11.57 -20.57
N TRP A 116 -17.30 10.88 -19.57
CA TRP A 116 -18.03 9.62 -19.77
C TRP A 116 -19.23 9.80 -20.71
N TRP A 117 -19.96 10.91 -20.58
CA TRP A 117 -21.04 11.25 -21.50
C TRP A 117 -20.55 11.47 -22.94
N LEU A 118 -19.47 12.24 -23.14
CA LEU A 118 -18.87 12.49 -24.46
C LEU A 118 -18.43 11.20 -25.14
N ASP A 119 -17.78 10.30 -24.39
CA ASP A 119 -17.30 8.98 -24.81
C ASP A 119 -18.45 8.12 -25.37
N HIS A 120 -19.59 8.10 -24.67
CA HIS A 120 -20.76 7.29 -25.01
C HIS A 120 -21.70 7.89 -26.08
N HIS A 121 -21.56 9.18 -26.42
CA HIS A 121 -22.52 9.88 -27.30
C HIS A 121 -21.90 10.43 -28.61
N ILE A 122 -20.57 10.39 -28.77
CA ILE A 122 -19.89 10.79 -30.01
C ILE A 122 -19.45 9.53 -30.77
N GLY A 123 -20.27 9.09 -31.73
CA GLY A 123 -20.13 7.77 -32.38
C GLY A 123 -18.83 7.49 -33.15
N ASP A 124 -17.98 8.48 -33.40
CA ASP A 124 -16.65 8.31 -34.00
C ASP A 124 -15.56 7.85 -33.01
N TYR A 125 -15.89 7.62 -31.73
CA TYR A 125 -14.96 7.16 -30.71
C TYR A 125 -14.49 5.68 -30.86
N TRP A 126 -14.80 4.97 -31.95
CA TRP A 126 -14.29 3.59 -32.18
C TRP A 126 -12.75 3.47 -32.19
N MET A 127 -12.03 4.56 -32.48
CA MET A 127 -10.56 4.63 -32.33
C MET A 127 -10.09 4.63 -30.86
N ILE A 128 -10.97 4.93 -29.92
CA ILE A 128 -10.76 4.96 -28.46
C ILE A 128 -11.02 3.59 -27.83
N ASP A 129 -11.89 2.77 -28.43
CA ASP A 129 -12.20 1.38 -28.03
C ASP A 129 -11.13 0.38 -28.47
N THR A 130 -10.70 0.47 -29.74
CA THR A 130 -9.72 -0.42 -30.38
C THR A 130 -8.40 -0.67 -29.61
N PRO A 131 -7.84 0.27 -28.81
CA PRO A 131 -6.71 0.01 -27.92
C PRO A 131 -6.97 -1.08 -26.86
N VAL A 132 -8.20 -1.18 -26.33
CA VAL A 132 -8.53 -2.18 -25.30
C VAL A 132 -8.54 -3.57 -25.91
N ASP A 133 -9.21 -3.77 -27.04
CA ASP A 133 -9.19 -5.06 -27.74
C ASP A 133 -7.80 -5.40 -28.28
N TYR A 134 -7.00 -4.43 -28.69
CA TYR A 134 -5.58 -4.63 -29.00
C TYR A 134 -4.78 -5.17 -27.80
N TYR A 135 -5.02 -4.63 -26.59
CA TYR A 135 -4.37 -5.11 -25.37
C TYR A 135 -4.82 -6.53 -24.99
N PHE A 136 -6.12 -6.85 -25.09
CA PHE A 136 -6.60 -8.21 -24.84
C PHE A 136 -6.08 -9.20 -25.90
N LYS A 137 -6.08 -8.83 -27.19
CA LYS A 137 -5.50 -9.63 -28.27
C LYS A 137 -4.03 -9.96 -28.03
N GLY A 138 -3.25 -9.02 -27.48
CA GLY A 138 -1.85 -9.24 -27.10
C GLY A 138 -1.62 -10.18 -25.91
N LEU A 139 -2.68 -10.52 -25.15
CA LEU A 139 -2.67 -11.58 -24.13
C LEU A 139 -3.28 -12.90 -24.64
N ASP A 140 -4.36 -12.81 -25.44
CA ASP A 140 -5.13 -13.95 -25.93
C ASP A 140 -4.43 -14.66 -27.11
N ASP A 141 -3.67 -13.93 -27.93
CA ASP A 141 -2.76 -14.46 -28.96
C ASP A 141 -1.36 -13.83 -28.82
N PRO A 142 -0.44 -14.47 -28.05
CA PRO A 142 0.95 -14.03 -27.95
C PRO A 142 1.76 -14.09 -29.25
N GLY A 143 1.27 -14.80 -30.28
CA GLY A 143 1.86 -14.88 -31.62
C GLY A 143 1.49 -13.69 -32.52
N SER A 144 0.40 -12.98 -32.21
CA SER A 144 -0.17 -11.86 -33.00
C SER A 144 0.77 -10.68 -33.27
N GLY A 145 1.90 -10.59 -32.56
CA GLY A 145 2.79 -9.42 -32.59
C GLY A 145 2.31 -8.22 -31.77
N ALA A 146 1.12 -8.28 -31.17
CA ALA A 146 0.57 -7.16 -30.40
C ALA A 146 1.35 -6.90 -29.09
N MET A 147 1.32 -5.64 -28.65
CA MET A 147 1.98 -5.11 -27.46
C MET A 147 3.53 -5.25 -27.43
N GLN A 148 4.20 -5.59 -28.53
CA GLN A 148 5.68 -5.73 -28.57
C GLN A 148 6.43 -4.41 -28.30
N GLU A 149 5.76 -3.28 -28.49
CA GLU A 149 6.24 -1.92 -28.21
C GLU A 149 6.16 -1.54 -26.73
N TYR A 150 5.39 -2.29 -25.94
CA TYR A 150 5.26 -2.07 -24.50
C TYR A 150 6.17 -3.02 -23.71
N PRO A 151 6.94 -2.48 -22.74
CA PRO A 151 7.57 -3.29 -21.71
C PRO A 151 6.58 -4.24 -21.01
N VAL A 152 7.06 -5.42 -20.64
CA VAL A 152 6.30 -6.50 -19.97
C VAL A 152 5.38 -6.04 -18.82
N PRO A 153 5.75 -5.09 -17.93
CA PRO A 153 4.83 -4.60 -16.89
C PRO A 153 3.50 -4.01 -17.38
N VAL A 154 3.40 -3.54 -18.62
CA VAL A 154 2.10 -3.13 -19.19
C VAL A 154 1.22 -4.34 -19.45
N MET A 155 1.78 -5.46 -19.91
CA MET A 155 1.02 -6.72 -19.97
C MET A 155 0.51 -7.08 -18.58
N TRP A 156 1.35 -7.06 -17.53
CA TRP A 156 0.89 -7.35 -16.16
C TRP A 156 -0.29 -6.47 -15.69
N MET A 157 -0.39 -5.24 -16.18
CA MET A 157 -1.50 -4.34 -15.88
C MET A 157 -2.77 -4.70 -16.66
N VAL A 158 -2.65 -5.08 -17.94
CA VAL A 158 -3.75 -5.64 -18.75
C VAL A 158 -4.18 -7.02 -18.22
N THR A 159 -3.25 -7.81 -17.70
CA THR A 159 -3.46 -9.11 -17.05
C THR A 159 -4.33 -8.98 -15.80
N VAL A 160 -4.09 -7.96 -14.96
CA VAL A 160 -4.97 -7.63 -13.81
C VAL A 160 -6.34 -7.15 -14.28
N LEU A 161 -6.42 -6.38 -15.37
CA LEU A 161 -7.68 -5.97 -15.99
C LEU A 161 -8.50 -7.16 -16.52
N LYS A 162 -7.87 -8.13 -17.19
CA LYS A 162 -8.51 -9.39 -17.63
C LYS A 162 -9.08 -10.19 -16.45
N TRP A 163 -8.34 -10.24 -15.33
CA TRP A 163 -8.83 -10.82 -14.06
C TRP A 163 -10.04 -10.07 -13.49
N LEU A 164 -10.06 -8.73 -13.53
CA LEU A 164 -11.24 -7.95 -13.11
C LEU A 164 -12.46 -8.22 -14.01
N THR A 165 -12.30 -8.31 -15.33
CA THR A 165 -13.43 -8.67 -16.23
C THR A 165 -14.01 -10.05 -15.92
N MET A 166 -13.16 -11.03 -15.56
CA MET A 166 -13.59 -12.37 -15.16
C MET A 166 -14.34 -12.37 -13.83
N ILE A 167 -13.85 -11.65 -12.80
CA ILE A 167 -14.50 -11.61 -11.48
C ILE A 167 -15.88 -10.96 -11.52
N PHE A 168 -16.06 -9.90 -12.31
CA PHE A 168 -17.35 -9.23 -12.43
C PHE A 168 -18.27 -9.84 -13.50
N SER A 169 -17.88 -10.97 -14.11
CA SER A 169 -18.57 -11.58 -15.26
C SER A 169 -18.90 -10.60 -16.38
N SER A 170 -18.06 -9.57 -16.55
CA SER A 170 -18.29 -8.46 -17.48
C SER A 170 -17.77 -8.82 -18.86
N THR A 171 -18.68 -8.94 -19.83
CA THR A 171 -18.32 -9.02 -21.26
C THR A 171 -17.72 -7.71 -21.77
N ASP A 172 -18.07 -6.58 -21.16
CA ASP A 172 -17.49 -5.28 -21.45
C ASP A 172 -16.09 -5.15 -20.80
N LYS A 173 -15.07 -5.21 -21.65
CA LYS A 173 -13.65 -4.99 -21.31
C LYS A 173 -13.29 -3.51 -21.19
N ILE A 174 -13.98 -2.65 -21.92
CA ILE A 174 -13.66 -1.22 -22.07
C ILE A 174 -14.07 -0.48 -20.80
N THR A 175 -15.29 -0.69 -20.32
CA THR A 175 -15.76 -0.16 -19.03
C THR A 175 -14.82 -0.52 -17.88
N VAL A 176 -14.40 -1.79 -17.76
CA VAL A 176 -13.47 -2.22 -16.69
C VAL A 176 -12.08 -1.58 -16.85
N SER A 177 -11.62 -1.34 -18.09
CA SER A 177 -10.38 -0.60 -18.38
C SER A 177 -10.45 0.84 -17.89
N ILE A 178 -11.56 1.54 -18.21
CA ILE A 178 -11.80 2.92 -17.81
C ILE A 178 -11.90 3.01 -16.29
N TRP A 179 -12.63 2.10 -15.60
CA TRP A 179 -12.67 2.07 -14.13
C TRP A 179 -11.28 1.89 -13.50
N MET A 180 -10.44 1.00 -14.04
CA MET A 180 -9.08 0.79 -13.52
C MET A 180 -8.19 2.03 -13.68
N LEU A 181 -8.29 2.75 -14.80
CA LEU A 181 -7.52 3.97 -15.04
C LEU A 181 -8.11 5.21 -14.33
N LEU A 182 -9.44 5.24 -14.10
CA LEU A 182 -10.11 6.20 -13.23
C LEU A 182 -9.65 6.07 -11.77
N VAL A 183 -9.34 4.87 -11.27
CA VAL A 183 -8.74 4.70 -9.93
C VAL A 183 -7.36 5.39 -9.83
N VAL A 184 -6.55 5.37 -10.89
CA VAL A 184 -5.25 6.09 -10.93
C VAL A 184 -5.46 7.61 -10.94
N ASP A 185 -6.42 8.08 -11.74
CA ASP A 185 -6.80 9.49 -11.85
C ASP A 185 -7.36 10.06 -10.52
N VAL A 186 -8.34 9.36 -9.92
CA VAL A 186 -8.87 9.66 -8.58
C VAL A 186 -7.76 9.60 -7.52
N GLY A 187 -6.89 8.60 -7.57
CA GLY A 187 -5.74 8.48 -6.67
C GLY A 187 -4.77 9.66 -6.76
N PHE A 188 -4.52 10.18 -7.97
CA PHE A 188 -3.69 11.36 -8.18
C PHE A 188 -4.39 12.64 -7.72
N PHE A 189 -5.65 12.84 -8.10
CA PHE A 189 -6.46 13.99 -7.69
C PHE A 189 -6.60 14.10 -6.16
N THR A 190 -6.96 12.99 -5.50
CA THR A 190 -7.07 12.93 -4.03
C THR A 190 -5.73 13.15 -3.34
N TRP A 191 -4.62 12.67 -3.91
CA TRP A 191 -3.28 12.98 -3.40
C TRP A 191 -2.91 14.46 -3.54
N LEU A 192 -3.28 15.12 -4.65
CA LEU A 192 -3.08 16.56 -4.83
C LEU A 192 -3.89 17.36 -3.80
N THR A 193 -5.19 17.11 -3.67
CA THR A 193 -6.06 17.83 -2.72
C THR A 193 -5.70 17.54 -1.26
N ALA A 194 -5.41 16.29 -0.89
CA ALA A 194 -4.92 15.95 0.46
C ALA A 194 -3.57 16.59 0.78
N SER A 195 -2.71 16.79 -0.23
CA SER A 195 -1.46 17.56 -0.11
C SER A 195 -1.68 19.09 -0.04
N ARG A 196 -2.94 19.56 -0.14
CA ARG A 196 -3.34 20.97 -0.28
C ARG A 196 -2.69 21.67 -1.49
N ARG A 197 -2.57 20.94 -2.60
CA ARG A 197 -2.11 21.43 -3.92
C ARG A 197 -3.30 21.90 -4.75
N TRP A 198 -3.79 23.10 -4.47
CA TRP A 198 -5.03 23.61 -5.05
C TRP A 198 -4.89 24.00 -6.52
N TRP A 199 -3.76 24.61 -6.92
CA TRP A 199 -3.53 25.00 -8.32
C TRP A 199 -3.26 23.78 -9.21
N GLY A 200 -2.55 22.78 -8.70
CA GLY A 200 -2.29 21.50 -9.35
C GLY A 200 -3.55 20.65 -9.48
N ALA A 201 -4.37 20.56 -8.43
CA ALA A 201 -5.66 19.88 -8.48
C ALA A 201 -6.63 20.57 -9.45
N GLY A 202 -6.77 21.89 -9.39
CA GLY A 202 -7.60 22.67 -10.32
C GLY A 202 -7.12 22.56 -11.78
N PHE A 203 -5.80 22.63 -12.01
CA PHE A 203 -5.22 22.35 -13.33
C PHE A 203 -5.51 20.92 -13.78
N TRP A 204 -5.41 19.91 -12.91
CA TRP A 204 -5.67 18.52 -13.28
C TRP A 204 -7.13 18.25 -13.66
N VAL A 205 -8.08 18.85 -12.92
CA VAL A 205 -9.53 18.81 -13.25
C VAL A 205 -9.80 19.41 -14.63
N LEU A 206 -9.25 20.60 -14.91
CA LEU A 206 -9.44 21.29 -16.19
C LEU A 206 -8.69 20.61 -17.35
N PHE A 207 -7.43 20.21 -17.14
CA PHE A 207 -6.64 19.48 -18.13
C PHE A 207 -7.34 18.20 -18.52
N GLY A 208 -7.83 17.45 -17.52
CA GLY A 208 -8.56 16.23 -17.73
C GLY A 208 -9.86 16.42 -18.53
N LEU A 209 -10.60 17.52 -18.30
CA LEU A 209 -11.77 17.87 -19.12
C LEU A 209 -11.38 18.15 -20.57
N PHE A 210 -10.40 19.04 -20.78
CA PHE A 210 -9.98 19.47 -22.14
C PHE A 210 -9.24 18.38 -22.92
N PHE A 211 -8.68 17.36 -22.26
CA PHE A 211 -7.97 16.27 -22.90
C PHE A 211 -8.88 15.07 -23.24
N GLY A 212 -10.07 15.01 -22.62
CA GLY A 212 -11.11 14.02 -22.93
C GLY A 212 -10.79 12.58 -22.51
N PRO A 213 -11.61 11.62 -22.96
CA PRO A 213 -11.53 10.20 -22.59
C PRO A 213 -10.18 9.52 -22.90
N LEU A 214 -9.34 10.10 -23.76
CA LEU A 214 -7.92 9.75 -23.95
C LEU A 214 -7.14 9.54 -22.64
N LEU A 215 -7.55 10.20 -21.55
CA LEU A 215 -6.94 10.07 -20.22
C LEU A 215 -7.13 8.67 -19.59
N TRP A 216 -8.18 7.94 -19.98
CA TRP A 216 -8.59 6.67 -19.39
C TRP A 216 -8.53 5.47 -20.34
N THR A 217 -8.28 5.68 -21.63
CA THR A 217 -8.18 4.59 -22.64
C THR A 217 -6.74 4.29 -23.05
N ARG A 218 -5.76 4.98 -22.46
CA ARG A 218 -4.32 4.75 -22.66
C ARG A 218 -3.59 4.69 -21.33
N TRP A 219 -2.72 3.69 -21.16
CA TRP A 219 -1.90 3.49 -19.95
C TRP A 219 -0.92 4.63 -19.60
N ASP A 220 -0.79 5.65 -20.47
CA ASP A 220 0.18 6.75 -20.35
C ASP A 220 -0.02 7.67 -19.12
N ILE A 221 -1.20 7.68 -18.51
CA ILE A 221 -1.43 8.34 -17.21
C ILE A 221 -0.55 7.74 -16.10
N VAL A 222 -0.31 6.42 -16.10
CA VAL A 222 0.39 5.72 -15.02
C VAL A 222 1.87 6.13 -14.89
N PRO A 223 2.72 6.06 -15.95
CA PRO A 223 4.09 6.55 -15.85
C PRO A 223 4.15 8.06 -15.60
N ALA A 224 3.20 8.86 -16.12
CA ALA A 224 3.15 10.30 -15.88
C ALA A 224 2.91 10.63 -14.38
N VAL A 225 1.99 9.91 -13.72
CA VAL A 225 1.72 10.03 -12.27
C VAL A 225 2.92 9.55 -11.44
N LEU A 226 3.58 8.45 -11.84
CA LEU A 226 4.79 7.96 -11.16
C LEU A 226 5.96 8.95 -11.27
N VAL A 227 6.12 9.64 -12.40
CA VAL A 227 7.08 10.74 -12.57
C VAL A 227 6.70 11.94 -11.68
N ALA A 228 5.42 12.32 -11.63
CA ALA A 228 4.95 13.38 -10.75
C ALA A 228 5.25 13.08 -9.26
N ALA A 229 5.04 11.84 -8.83
CA ALA A 229 5.39 11.37 -7.48
C ALA A 229 6.92 11.29 -7.24
N THR A 230 7.70 10.93 -8.27
CA THR A 230 9.18 10.94 -8.25
C THR A 230 9.72 12.32 -7.88
N LEU A 231 9.18 13.40 -8.46
CA LEU A 231 9.62 14.77 -8.21
C LEU A 231 9.31 15.25 -6.79
N VAL A 232 8.20 14.81 -6.18
CA VAL A 232 7.84 15.15 -4.79
C VAL A 232 8.71 14.41 -3.78
N THR A 233 9.00 13.13 -4.03
CA THR A 233 9.77 12.28 -3.11
C THR A 233 11.27 12.57 -3.15
N LEU A 234 11.77 13.17 -4.23
CA LEU A 234 13.18 13.45 -4.58
C LEU A 234 14.16 13.75 -3.42
N VAL A 235 13.76 14.63 -2.49
CA VAL A 235 14.63 15.10 -1.38
C VAL A 235 14.27 14.48 -0.03
N ARG A 236 12.98 14.23 0.25
CA ARG A 236 12.54 13.64 1.53
C ARG A 236 12.77 12.13 1.58
N HIS A 237 12.56 11.44 0.45
CA HIS A 237 12.60 9.98 0.33
C HIS A 237 13.38 9.58 -0.94
N PRO A 238 14.70 9.85 -1.02
CA PRO A 238 15.49 9.60 -2.22
C PRO A 238 15.42 8.14 -2.71
N LYS A 239 15.39 7.14 -1.82
CA LYS A 239 15.16 5.74 -2.24
C LYS A 239 13.83 5.55 -2.97
N VAL A 240 12.75 6.15 -2.47
CA VAL A 240 11.40 6.03 -3.06
C VAL A 240 11.35 6.74 -4.41
N SER A 241 12.00 7.90 -4.53
CA SER A 241 12.12 8.63 -5.81
C SER A 241 12.78 7.79 -6.91
N GLY A 242 13.87 7.06 -6.59
CA GLY A 242 14.50 6.16 -7.55
C GLY A 242 13.61 4.96 -7.92
N ILE A 243 12.90 4.37 -6.95
CA ILE A 243 11.96 3.25 -7.19
C ILE A 243 10.81 3.70 -8.10
N LEU A 244 10.16 4.84 -7.79
CA LEU A 244 9.05 5.36 -8.58
C LEU A 244 9.45 5.64 -10.03
N LEU A 245 10.64 6.19 -10.26
CA LEU A 245 11.14 6.38 -11.62
C LEU A 245 11.48 5.05 -12.29
N GLY A 246 12.01 4.08 -11.56
CA GLY A 246 12.29 2.74 -12.08
C GLY A 246 11.02 2.04 -12.56
N CYS A 247 9.95 2.07 -11.74
CA CYS A 247 8.64 1.57 -12.15
C CYS A 247 8.09 2.32 -13.38
N ALA A 248 8.21 3.65 -13.43
CA ALA A 248 7.78 4.44 -14.58
C ALA A 248 8.53 4.05 -15.86
N THR A 249 9.87 3.93 -15.79
CA THR A 249 10.76 3.50 -16.88
C THR A 249 10.45 2.09 -17.37
N MET A 250 10.10 1.17 -16.46
CA MET A 250 9.76 -0.21 -16.81
C MET A 250 8.30 -0.37 -17.26
N ILE A 251 7.46 0.65 -17.16
CA ILE A 251 6.12 0.71 -17.80
C ILE A 251 6.23 1.33 -19.20
N LYS A 252 7.07 2.37 -19.38
CA LYS A 252 7.35 2.97 -20.69
C LYS A 252 8.74 3.60 -20.65
N LEU A 253 9.54 3.53 -21.72
CA LEU A 253 10.96 3.87 -21.63
C LEU A 253 11.29 5.36 -21.37
N TRP A 254 10.42 6.30 -21.76
CA TRP A 254 10.71 7.75 -21.73
C TRP A 254 11.13 8.34 -20.37
N PRO A 255 10.66 7.88 -19.18
CA PRO A 255 11.10 8.42 -17.90
C PRO A 255 12.59 8.16 -17.59
N ALA A 256 13.24 7.21 -18.28
CA ALA A 256 14.65 6.88 -18.04
C ALA A 256 15.57 8.12 -18.12
N ILE A 257 15.30 9.02 -19.08
CA ILE A 257 16.13 10.21 -19.30
C ILE A 257 15.94 11.28 -18.21
N ILE A 258 14.81 11.26 -17.48
CA ILE A 258 14.58 12.06 -16.27
C ILE A 258 15.53 11.63 -15.14
N GLY A 259 16.10 10.42 -15.22
CA GLY A 259 17.17 9.98 -14.33
C GLY A 259 18.30 11.02 -14.22
N THR A 260 18.63 11.69 -15.32
CA THR A 260 19.62 12.79 -15.34
C THR A 260 19.22 14.01 -14.50
N ALA A 261 17.92 14.32 -14.41
CA ALA A 261 17.37 15.34 -13.53
C ALA A 261 17.30 14.91 -12.04
N LEU A 262 17.57 13.64 -11.71
CA LEU A 262 17.67 13.16 -10.33
C LEU A 262 19.12 13.17 -9.81
N VAL A 263 20.12 13.29 -10.70
CA VAL A 263 21.55 13.16 -10.34
C VAL A 263 22.08 14.45 -9.72
N GLY A 264 22.71 14.32 -8.55
CA GLY A 264 23.43 15.40 -7.88
C GLY A 264 24.92 15.08 -7.75
N TRP A 265 25.59 15.79 -6.84
CA TRP A 265 27.04 15.65 -6.63
C TRP A 265 27.47 14.23 -6.23
N ARG A 266 28.61 13.76 -6.76
CA ARG A 266 29.16 12.41 -6.52
C ARG A 266 29.52 12.08 -5.07
N ARG A 267 29.64 13.08 -4.17
CA ARG A 267 29.82 12.85 -2.72
C ARG A 267 28.50 12.87 -1.92
N SER A 268 27.36 13.13 -2.56
CA SER A 268 26.06 13.09 -1.88
C SER A 268 25.54 11.65 -1.77
N ARG A 269 25.33 11.18 -0.54
CA ARG A 269 24.68 9.89 -0.25
C ARG A 269 23.26 9.81 -0.86
N GLN A 270 22.56 10.94 -1.02
CA GLN A 270 21.23 10.95 -1.64
C GLN A 270 21.27 10.68 -3.15
N THR A 271 22.32 11.13 -3.85
CA THR A 271 22.52 10.84 -5.28
C THR A 271 22.62 9.33 -5.49
N TRP A 272 23.53 8.68 -4.78
CA TRP A 272 23.73 7.23 -4.88
C TRP A 272 22.52 6.42 -4.40
N GLN A 273 21.78 6.91 -3.40
CA GLN A 273 20.50 6.29 -3.02
C GLN A 273 19.45 6.32 -4.14
N ARG A 274 19.37 7.40 -4.92
CA ARG A 274 18.49 7.48 -6.11
C ARG A 274 18.96 6.58 -7.23
N ILE A 275 20.24 6.68 -7.62
CA ILE A 275 20.83 5.87 -8.70
C ILE A 275 20.70 4.37 -8.39
N ALA A 276 21.09 3.94 -7.19
CA ALA A 276 21.05 2.53 -6.82
C ALA A 276 19.62 1.98 -6.71
N SER A 277 18.67 2.74 -6.16
CA SER A 277 17.29 2.27 -6.07
C SER A 277 16.57 2.27 -7.42
N PHE A 278 16.87 3.22 -8.31
CA PHE A 278 16.45 3.18 -9.72
C PHE A 278 17.00 1.94 -10.43
N ALA A 279 18.33 1.75 -10.42
CA ALA A 279 18.98 0.64 -11.10
C ALA A 279 18.50 -0.73 -10.58
N VAL A 280 18.40 -0.91 -9.25
CA VAL A 280 17.86 -2.16 -8.66
C VAL A 280 16.40 -2.38 -9.06
N THR A 281 15.56 -1.34 -9.12
CA THR A 281 14.16 -1.48 -9.54
C THR A 281 14.06 -1.93 -11.01
N CYS A 282 14.83 -1.29 -11.91
CA CYS A 282 14.86 -1.71 -13.31
C CYS A 282 15.40 -3.14 -13.49
N VAL A 283 16.47 -3.50 -12.77
CA VAL A 283 17.06 -4.87 -12.82
C VAL A 283 16.09 -5.92 -12.27
N VAL A 284 15.40 -5.66 -11.15
CA VAL A 284 14.43 -6.60 -10.57
C VAL A 284 13.23 -6.80 -11.49
N ILE A 285 12.65 -5.70 -12.02
CA ILE A 285 11.51 -5.81 -12.94
C ILE A 285 11.93 -6.48 -14.26
N ALA A 286 13.14 -6.19 -14.77
CA ALA A 286 13.68 -6.89 -15.93
C ALA A 286 13.90 -8.39 -15.66
N ALA A 287 14.48 -8.77 -14.51
CA ALA A 287 14.66 -10.18 -14.14
C ALA A 287 13.32 -10.93 -14.05
N LEU A 288 12.31 -10.33 -13.41
CA LEU A 288 10.93 -10.86 -13.39
C LEU A 288 10.32 -10.94 -14.80
N SER A 289 10.64 -10.00 -15.68
CA SER A 289 10.18 -10.00 -17.07
C SER A 289 10.83 -11.12 -17.90
N VAL A 290 12.13 -11.41 -17.71
CA VAL A 290 12.79 -12.59 -18.33
C VAL A 290 12.20 -13.89 -17.79
N TRP A 291 12.00 -13.97 -16.46
CA TRP A 291 11.48 -15.15 -15.78
C TRP A 291 10.05 -15.49 -16.22
N GLY A 292 9.21 -14.48 -16.50
CA GLY A 292 7.84 -14.67 -16.96
C GLY A 292 7.62 -14.78 -18.47
N HIS A 293 8.34 -13.98 -19.27
CA HIS A 293 8.06 -13.78 -20.71
C HIS A 293 9.27 -14.02 -21.61
N GLY A 294 10.37 -14.55 -21.05
CA GLY A 294 11.62 -14.79 -21.77
C GLY A 294 12.40 -13.51 -22.10
N PHE A 295 13.65 -13.68 -22.53
CA PHE A 295 14.54 -12.56 -22.85
C PHE A 295 14.04 -11.71 -24.04
N HIS A 296 13.46 -12.36 -25.04
CA HIS A 296 12.98 -11.73 -26.27
C HIS A 296 12.01 -10.56 -26.01
N ARG A 297 11.11 -10.69 -25.01
CA ARG A 297 10.08 -9.68 -24.73
C ARG A 297 10.61 -8.42 -24.03
N ILE A 298 11.86 -8.41 -23.58
CA ILE A 298 12.56 -7.19 -23.14
C ILE A 298 13.26 -6.53 -24.33
N THR A 299 13.80 -7.31 -25.26
CA THR A 299 14.46 -6.79 -26.46
C THR A 299 13.50 -6.28 -27.54
N SER A 300 12.26 -6.81 -27.62
CA SER A 300 11.28 -6.43 -28.65
C SER A 300 11.03 -4.94 -28.74
N VAL A 301 10.98 -4.25 -27.60
CA VAL A 301 10.74 -2.80 -27.53
C VAL A 301 11.81 -2.01 -28.28
N PHE A 302 13.07 -2.45 -28.26
CA PHE A 302 14.18 -1.77 -28.95
C PHE A 302 14.13 -1.98 -30.47
N ASN A 303 13.82 -3.20 -30.92
CA ASN A 303 13.61 -3.50 -32.34
C ASN A 303 12.45 -2.66 -32.88
N TYR A 304 11.30 -2.69 -32.19
CA TYR A 304 10.11 -1.92 -32.55
C TYR A 304 10.35 -0.41 -32.66
N GLN A 305 11.20 0.19 -31.81
CA GLN A 305 11.53 1.62 -31.96
C GLN A 305 12.40 1.92 -33.20
N GLY A 306 13.14 0.93 -33.71
CA GLY A 306 13.87 1.04 -34.98
C GLY A 306 12.92 1.08 -36.19
N ASP A 307 11.88 0.26 -36.16
CA ASP A 307 10.96 0.03 -37.29
C ASP A 307 9.89 1.13 -37.50
N ARG A 308 9.88 2.20 -36.69
CA ARG A 308 8.90 3.31 -36.81
C ARG A 308 9.38 4.42 -37.73
N GLY A 309 8.54 4.87 -38.64
CA GLY A 309 8.76 6.06 -39.47
C GLY A 309 8.39 7.38 -38.77
N LEU A 310 8.05 8.38 -39.59
CA LEU A 310 7.65 9.72 -39.17
C LEU A 310 6.13 9.82 -38.93
N GLN A 311 5.71 9.93 -37.67
CA GLN A 311 4.28 10.00 -37.33
C GLN A 311 3.67 11.37 -37.65
N ILE A 312 2.45 11.35 -38.22
CA ILE A 312 1.70 12.57 -38.62
C ILE A 312 1.57 13.58 -37.48
N GLU A 313 1.37 13.09 -36.26
CA GLU A 313 1.14 13.90 -35.06
C GLU A 313 2.41 14.58 -34.51
N SER A 314 3.60 14.27 -35.03
CA SER A 314 4.88 14.63 -34.43
C SER A 314 5.38 16.03 -34.81
N ILE A 315 6.20 16.62 -33.92
CA ILE A 315 6.78 17.95 -34.15
C ILE A 315 7.70 17.98 -35.39
N PRO A 316 8.58 16.99 -35.63
CA PRO A 316 9.32 16.90 -36.89
C PRO A 316 8.44 16.72 -38.15
N ALA A 317 7.25 16.13 -38.03
CA ALA A 317 6.32 15.98 -39.16
C ALA A 317 5.57 17.26 -39.52
N THR A 318 5.51 18.26 -38.63
CA THR A 318 4.71 19.49 -38.81
C THR A 318 4.91 20.17 -40.18
N GLY A 319 6.16 20.24 -40.66
CA GLY A 319 6.47 20.83 -41.98
C GLY A 319 6.03 19.96 -43.16
N VAL A 320 6.04 18.63 -43.00
CA VAL A 320 5.59 17.68 -44.03
C VAL A 320 4.06 17.64 -44.11
N MET A 321 3.38 17.66 -42.96
CA MET A 321 1.91 17.77 -42.89
C MET A 321 1.42 19.09 -43.48
N TRP A 322 2.12 20.20 -43.24
CA TRP A 322 1.82 21.48 -43.89
C TRP A 322 1.94 21.37 -45.41
N ALA A 323 3.00 20.74 -45.93
CA ALA A 323 3.23 20.57 -47.36
C ALA A 323 2.20 19.64 -48.03
N ALA A 324 1.86 18.52 -47.41
CA ALA A 324 0.82 17.59 -47.88
C ALA A 324 -0.55 18.28 -48.01
N HIS A 325 -0.92 19.13 -47.05
CA HIS A 325 -2.16 19.90 -47.08
C HIS A 325 -2.19 21.01 -48.15
N HIS A 326 -1.04 21.38 -48.74
CA HIS A 326 -0.94 22.33 -49.84
C HIS A 326 -0.71 21.66 -51.21
N GLY A 327 -0.91 20.34 -51.31
CA GLY A 327 -0.90 19.63 -52.59
C GLY A 327 0.48 19.27 -53.15
N GLU A 328 1.48 18.99 -52.31
CA GLU A 328 2.72 18.36 -52.79
C GLU A 328 2.47 16.86 -53.14
N ASP A 329 2.17 16.58 -54.42
CA ASP A 329 1.74 15.30 -55.04
C ASP A 329 2.53 14.02 -54.71
N ALA A 330 3.62 14.09 -53.94
CA ALA A 330 4.53 12.98 -53.65
C ALA A 330 4.51 12.52 -52.18
N LEU A 331 3.50 12.92 -51.40
CA LEU A 331 3.33 12.56 -49.99
C LEU A 331 2.06 11.71 -49.79
N SER A 332 2.18 10.63 -49.03
CA SER A 332 1.04 9.78 -48.64
C SER A 332 1.04 9.48 -47.14
N ILE A 333 -0.15 9.32 -46.57
CA ILE A 333 -0.35 8.91 -45.17
C ILE A 333 -0.86 7.47 -45.19
N SER A 334 -0.27 6.58 -44.38
CA SER A 334 -0.77 5.21 -44.25
C SER A 334 -0.54 4.64 -42.85
N TYR A 335 -1.30 3.61 -42.50
CA TYR A 335 -1.14 2.90 -41.23
C TYR A 335 0.01 1.90 -41.33
N ALA A 336 1.13 2.21 -40.67
CA ALA A 336 2.34 1.42 -40.72
C ALA A 336 2.29 0.19 -39.78
N ALA A 337 3.15 -0.79 -40.04
CA ALA A 337 3.34 -1.97 -39.17
C ALA A 337 3.66 -1.59 -37.72
N SER A 338 4.25 -0.41 -37.51
CA SER A 338 4.47 0.26 -36.22
C SER A 338 3.19 0.68 -35.47
N GLN A 339 2.00 0.23 -35.89
CA GLN A 339 0.70 0.52 -35.27
C GLN A 339 0.41 2.02 -35.15
N SER A 340 0.73 2.78 -36.20
CA SER A 340 0.49 4.23 -36.26
C SER A 340 0.41 4.76 -37.67
N PHE A 341 -0.27 5.89 -37.84
CA PHE A 341 -0.27 6.64 -39.08
C PHE A 341 1.04 7.42 -39.25
N GLU A 342 1.74 7.14 -40.34
CA GLU A 342 3.04 7.70 -40.68
C GLU A 342 2.97 8.34 -42.08
N VAL A 343 3.79 9.37 -42.31
CA VAL A 343 3.93 10.03 -43.61
C VAL A 343 5.01 9.33 -44.42
N PHE A 344 4.77 9.09 -45.71
CA PHE A 344 5.70 8.50 -46.65
C PHE A 344 5.90 9.44 -47.84
N GLY A 345 7.13 9.49 -48.38
CA GLY A 345 7.46 10.27 -49.57
C GLY A 345 8.92 10.75 -49.62
N PRO A 346 9.36 11.38 -50.72
CA PRO A 346 10.78 11.66 -51.00
C PRO A 346 11.48 12.60 -49.99
N SER A 347 10.72 13.45 -49.29
CA SER A 347 11.25 14.40 -48.30
C SER A 347 11.33 13.84 -46.88
N VAL A 348 10.56 12.79 -46.56
CA VAL A 348 10.37 12.26 -45.19
C VAL A 348 11.67 11.82 -44.53
N SER A 349 12.51 11.10 -45.27
CA SER A 349 13.81 10.59 -44.76
C SER A 349 14.74 11.70 -44.24
N ARG A 350 14.62 12.92 -44.77
CA ARG A 350 15.37 14.10 -44.29
C ARG A 350 14.86 14.57 -42.93
N TRP A 351 13.55 14.55 -42.73
CA TRP A 351 12.90 14.92 -41.46
C TRP A 351 13.09 13.86 -40.37
N GLU A 352 13.09 12.59 -40.73
CA GLU A 352 13.50 11.50 -39.82
C GLU A 352 14.97 11.61 -39.40
N THR A 353 15.86 11.90 -40.35
CA THR A 353 17.29 12.15 -40.06
C THR A 353 17.45 13.36 -39.14
N PHE A 354 16.73 14.45 -39.41
CA PHE A 354 16.72 15.65 -38.56
C PHE A 354 16.22 15.35 -37.14
N SER A 355 15.11 14.62 -36.99
CA SER A 355 14.60 14.15 -35.69
C SER A 355 15.60 13.26 -34.95
N THR A 356 16.27 12.36 -35.66
CA THR A 356 17.28 11.46 -35.11
C THR A 356 18.48 12.27 -34.58
N ILE A 357 18.98 13.24 -35.36
CA ILE A 357 20.04 14.17 -34.94
C ILE A 357 19.60 14.98 -33.71
N LEU A 358 18.38 15.54 -33.72
CA LEU A 358 17.85 16.34 -32.61
C LEU A 358 17.69 15.50 -31.32
N THR A 359 17.29 14.24 -31.45
CA THR A 359 17.20 13.27 -30.35
C THR A 359 18.57 12.90 -29.81
N VAL A 360 19.57 12.68 -30.67
CA VAL A 360 20.97 12.45 -30.27
C VAL A 360 21.53 13.68 -29.54
N ILE A 361 21.29 14.90 -30.03
CA ILE A 361 21.69 16.15 -29.36
C ILE A 361 21.04 16.25 -27.98
N MET A 362 19.73 15.97 -27.87
CA MET A 362 18.98 16.00 -26.61
C MET A 362 19.53 14.97 -25.60
N VAL A 363 19.85 13.76 -26.03
CA VAL A 363 20.51 12.73 -25.19
C VAL A 363 21.92 13.16 -24.76
N LEU A 364 22.75 13.68 -25.67
CA LEU A 364 24.09 14.16 -25.36
C LEU A 364 24.07 15.34 -24.37
N VAL A 365 23.10 16.24 -24.47
CA VAL A 365 22.87 17.29 -23.48
C VAL A 365 22.49 16.69 -22.13
N CYS A 366 21.56 15.73 -22.07
CA CYS A 366 21.19 15.08 -20.80
C CYS A 366 22.38 14.35 -20.14
N VAL A 367 23.22 13.69 -20.94
CA VAL A 367 24.48 13.06 -20.47
C VAL A 367 25.48 14.11 -19.97
N TYR A 368 25.67 15.21 -20.69
CA TYR A 368 26.53 16.33 -20.25
C TYR A 368 26.06 16.94 -18.93
N LEU A 369 24.75 17.17 -18.77
CA LEU A 369 24.17 17.71 -17.54
C LEU A 369 24.36 16.73 -16.36
N CYS A 370 24.17 15.43 -16.59
CA CYS A 370 24.40 14.37 -15.60
C CYS A 370 25.86 14.29 -15.13
N ILE A 371 26.80 14.19 -16.07
CA ILE A 371 28.26 14.16 -15.78
C ILE A 371 28.69 15.44 -15.05
N SER A 372 28.20 16.59 -15.50
CA SER A 372 28.47 17.88 -14.86
C SER A 372 27.96 17.94 -13.42
N ALA A 373 26.77 17.43 -13.15
CA ALA A 373 26.19 17.37 -11.80
C ALA A 373 26.98 16.43 -10.87
N LEU A 374 27.42 15.26 -11.37
CA LEU A 374 28.26 14.31 -10.63
C LEU A 374 29.61 14.94 -10.24
N ILE A 375 30.34 15.47 -11.22
CA ILE A 375 31.68 16.02 -11.02
C ILE A 375 31.61 17.34 -10.22
N GLY A 376 30.54 18.12 -10.38
CA GLY A 376 30.41 19.48 -9.83
C GLY A 376 31.18 20.51 -10.68
N ALA A 377 31.24 20.30 -12.00
CA ALA A 377 32.13 21.02 -12.89
C ALA A 377 31.80 22.52 -13.01
N ASN A 378 32.83 23.37 -13.01
CA ASN A 378 32.66 24.82 -13.14
C ASN A 378 32.07 25.26 -14.50
N GLY A 379 32.11 24.42 -15.54
CA GLY A 379 31.43 24.69 -16.82
C GLY A 379 29.91 24.82 -16.67
N PHE A 380 29.28 23.92 -15.92
CA PHE A 380 27.85 23.96 -15.58
C PHE A 380 27.49 25.17 -14.69
N ARG A 381 28.44 25.67 -13.89
CA ARG A 381 28.31 26.95 -13.16
C ARG A 381 28.49 28.19 -14.05
N ARG A 382 29.07 28.06 -15.24
CA ARG A 382 29.23 29.16 -16.23
C ARG A 382 28.08 29.21 -17.24
N MET A 383 27.54 28.05 -17.63
CA MET A 383 26.40 27.94 -18.57
C MET A 383 25.12 28.62 -18.05
N PHE A 384 25.01 28.84 -16.73
CA PHE A 384 23.91 29.57 -16.10
C PHE A 384 24.46 30.70 -15.20
N PRO A 385 24.75 31.88 -15.76
CA PRO A 385 25.31 33.01 -15.01
C PRO A 385 24.44 33.44 -13.82
N ARG A 386 25.07 33.89 -12.75
CA ARG A 386 24.36 34.50 -11.61
C ARG A 386 23.89 35.90 -11.98
N ALA A 387 22.65 36.03 -12.44
CA ALA A 387 21.99 37.32 -12.70
C ALA A 387 21.88 38.25 -11.46
N ALA A 388 22.30 37.80 -10.28
CA ALA A 388 22.34 38.59 -9.05
C ALA A 388 23.73 39.17 -8.71
N ASP A 389 24.83 38.64 -9.24
CA ASP A 389 26.18 39.05 -8.84
C ASP A 389 26.58 40.42 -9.41
N SER A 390 25.99 40.82 -10.55
CA SER A 390 26.15 42.15 -11.15
C SER A 390 25.21 43.22 -10.58
N ALA A 391 24.15 42.83 -9.88
CA ALA A 391 23.10 43.72 -9.38
C ALA A 391 23.20 44.03 -7.87
N LEU A 392 24.13 43.40 -7.15
CA LEU A 392 24.31 43.54 -5.71
C LEU A 392 25.69 44.11 -5.38
N THR A 393 25.71 45.33 -4.84
CA THR A 393 26.94 46.02 -4.43
C THR A 393 27.68 45.26 -3.30
N PRO A 394 29.02 45.43 -3.18
CA PRO A 394 29.81 44.73 -2.15
C PRO A 394 29.35 44.88 -0.69
N PRO A 395 28.65 45.96 -0.26
CA PRO A 395 28.01 46.01 1.06
C PRO A 395 26.76 45.12 1.17
N GLN A 396 25.89 45.09 0.14
CA GLN A 396 24.65 44.32 0.13
C GLN A 396 24.94 42.81 0.21
N GLN A 397 26.00 42.34 -0.45
CA GLN A 397 26.48 40.96 -0.37
C GLN A 397 26.86 40.53 1.06
N ARG A 398 27.23 41.47 1.95
CA ARG A 398 27.58 41.20 3.36
C ARG A 398 26.35 41.09 4.28
N MET A 399 25.17 41.53 3.82
CA MET A 399 23.92 41.54 4.61
C MET A 399 23.00 40.34 4.34
N LEU A 400 23.49 39.34 3.59
CA LEU A 400 22.72 38.19 3.14
C LEU A 400 23.19 36.91 3.84
N VAL A 401 22.29 36.26 4.57
CA VAL A 401 22.56 34.92 5.12
C VAL A 401 22.37 33.90 4.01
N ILE A 402 23.46 33.22 3.64
CA ILE A 402 23.42 32.10 2.70
C ILE A 402 22.89 30.88 3.44
N GLU A 403 21.61 30.53 3.23
CA GLU A 403 21.09 29.23 3.65
C GLU A 403 21.77 28.13 2.81
N LYS A 404 22.42 27.18 3.46
CA LYS A 404 23.35 26.23 2.81
C LYS A 404 22.60 25.15 2.04
N THR A 405 22.16 25.46 0.82
CA THR A 405 21.49 24.54 -0.10
C THR A 405 22.43 23.44 -0.61
N THR A 406 22.52 22.36 0.17
CA THR A 406 23.03 21.02 -0.24
C THR A 406 24.37 21.06 -0.98
N ASP A 407 25.32 21.81 -0.42
CA ASP A 407 26.74 21.98 -0.78
C ASP A 407 27.07 22.47 -2.20
N ASN A 408 26.17 22.34 -3.18
CA ASN A 408 26.41 22.68 -4.59
C ASN A 408 25.30 23.53 -5.25
N GLY A 409 24.27 23.98 -4.51
CA GLY A 409 23.22 24.86 -5.05
C GLY A 409 22.20 24.16 -5.96
N TRP A 410 22.15 22.82 -5.93
CA TRP A 410 21.15 22.02 -6.63
C TRP A 410 19.98 21.75 -5.68
N SER A 411 18.80 22.27 -6.01
CA SER A 411 17.57 22.19 -5.21
C SER A 411 16.51 21.34 -5.93
N ALA A 412 15.56 20.78 -5.17
CA ALA A 412 14.42 20.04 -5.73
C ALA A 412 13.67 20.83 -6.81
N ARG A 413 13.64 22.17 -6.69
CA ARG A 413 13.04 23.07 -7.68
C ARG A 413 13.71 22.94 -9.04
N ARG A 414 15.04 23.03 -9.05
CA ARG A 414 15.86 22.98 -10.27
C ARG A 414 15.83 21.59 -10.91
N SER A 415 15.74 20.53 -10.10
CA SER A 415 15.49 19.16 -10.58
C SER A 415 14.12 19.01 -11.26
N ALA A 416 13.05 19.53 -10.65
CA ALA A 416 11.70 19.47 -11.21
C ALA A 416 11.56 20.32 -12.49
N TRP A 417 12.12 21.52 -12.50
CA TRP A 417 12.25 22.34 -13.72
C TRP A 417 12.99 21.59 -14.84
N LEU A 418 14.15 20.99 -14.53
CA LEU A 418 14.93 20.26 -15.51
C LEU A 418 14.19 19.02 -16.03
N ALA A 419 13.45 18.31 -15.18
CA ALA A 419 12.56 17.23 -15.61
C ALA A 419 11.48 17.72 -16.59
N LEU A 420 10.80 18.83 -16.30
CA LEU A 420 9.82 19.43 -17.21
C LEU A 420 10.46 19.86 -18.55
N ILE A 421 11.68 20.39 -18.54
CA ILE A 421 12.41 20.76 -19.76
C ILE A 421 12.79 19.52 -20.56
N ILE A 422 13.28 18.46 -19.92
CA ILE A 422 13.64 17.19 -20.58
C ILE A 422 12.40 16.54 -21.21
N ILE A 423 11.24 16.58 -20.55
CA ILE A 423 9.98 16.07 -21.11
C ILE A 423 9.62 16.82 -22.40
N GLY A 424 9.65 18.17 -22.37
CA GLY A 424 9.42 18.97 -23.57
C GLY A 424 10.45 18.69 -24.68
N ALA A 425 11.73 18.51 -24.32
CA ALA A 425 12.78 18.18 -25.28
C ALA A 425 12.57 16.81 -25.95
N VAL A 426 12.09 15.80 -25.20
CA VAL A 426 11.71 14.48 -25.74
C VAL A 426 10.52 14.59 -26.70
N LEU A 427 9.48 15.37 -26.35
CA LEU A 427 8.31 15.57 -27.22
C LEU A 427 8.67 16.33 -28.51
N ILE A 428 9.63 17.26 -28.45
CA ILE A 428 10.09 18.06 -29.60
C ILE A 428 11.07 17.30 -30.50
N SER A 429 11.93 16.44 -29.94
CA SER A 429 12.96 15.77 -30.73
C SER A 429 12.47 14.53 -31.47
N ASN A 430 11.43 13.86 -30.97
CA ASN A 430 11.04 12.51 -31.40
C ASN A 430 10.13 12.51 -32.65
N LYS A 431 10.48 11.69 -33.67
CA LYS A 431 9.65 11.40 -34.85
C LYS A 431 8.41 10.58 -34.52
N VAL A 432 8.40 9.95 -33.35
CA VAL A 432 7.28 9.18 -32.78
C VAL A 432 6.70 9.99 -31.62
N MET A 433 5.63 10.72 -31.89
CA MET A 433 4.83 11.41 -30.88
C MET A 433 3.37 11.23 -31.25
N SER A 434 2.55 10.79 -30.28
CA SER A 434 1.10 10.67 -30.43
C SER A 434 0.36 11.52 -29.38
N THR A 435 -0.87 11.93 -29.66
CA THR A 435 -1.66 12.91 -28.88
C THR A 435 -1.66 12.64 -27.38
N GLN A 436 -1.73 11.38 -26.94
CA GLN A 436 -1.78 11.05 -25.53
C GLN A 436 -0.48 11.41 -24.76
N TYR A 437 0.65 11.65 -25.44
CA TYR A 437 1.94 11.95 -24.78
C TYR A 437 1.96 13.31 -24.06
N VAL A 438 0.97 14.19 -24.32
CA VAL A 438 0.78 15.45 -23.57
C VAL A 438 0.59 15.21 -22.06
N VAL A 439 0.01 14.06 -21.67
CA VAL A 439 -0.18 13.70 -20.24
C VAL A 439 1.15 13.55 -19.48
N TRP A 440 2.22 13.14 -20.18
CA TRP A 440 3.58 12.99 -19.63
C TRP A 440 4.11 14.31 -19.05
N TRP A 441 3.68 15.44 -19.61
CA TRP A 441 4.05 16.77 -19.17
C TRP A 441 3.06 17.34 -18.15
N ALA A 442 1.76 17.06 -18.33
CA ALA A 442 0.69 17.58 -17.50
C ALA A 442 0.78 17.12 -16.03
N ALA A 443 0.94 15.82 -15.75
CA ALA A 443 0.97 15.35 -14.36
C ALA A 443 2.18 15.87 -13.56
N PRO A 444 3.42 15.89 -14.09
CA PRO A 444 4.55 16.55 -13.44
C PRO A 444 4.37 18.07 -13.29
N LEU A 445 3.74 18.74 -14.26
CA LEU A 445 3.45 20.17 -14.19
C LEU A 445 2.44 20.50 -13.09
N ALA A 446 1.37 19.69 -12.94
CA ALA A 446 0.37 19.83 -11.87
C ALA A 446 1.03 19.85 -10.47
N VAL A 447 1.99 18.97 -10.22
CA VAL A 447 2.79 18.95 -8.99
C VAL A 447 3.62 20.21 -8.80
N CYS A 448 4.17 20.77 -9.88
CA CYS A 448 5.05 21.93 -9.85
C CYS A 448 4.31 23.27 -9.67
N LEU A 449 3.02 23.35 -10.03
CA LEU A 449 2.21 24.57 -9.92
C LEU A 449 2.09 25.10 -8.48
N ASP A 450 1.73 24.23 -7.51
CA ASP A 450 1.76 24.60 -6.09
C ASP A 450 3.12 24.37 -5.44
N SER A 451 3.81 23.29 -5.82
CA SER A 451 4.72 22.63 -4.89
C SER A 451 6.15 22.53 -5.40
N VAL A 452 6.93 23.53 -5.00
CA VAL A 452 8.23 23.21 -4.43
C VAL A 452 8.25 23.70 -2.99
N HIS A 453 8.43 22.75 -2.07
CA HIS A 453 8.29 22.97 -0.64
C HIS A 453 9.43 23.85 -0.07
N GLY A 454 9.24 25.17 -0.09
CA GLY A 454 10.26 26.15 0.35
C GLY A 454 9.74 27.51 0.83
N SER A 455 8.43 27.64 1.10
CA SER A 455 7.69 28.89 1.33
C SER A 455 7.54 29.76 0.05
N PRO A 456 6.39 30.44 -0.17
CA PRO A 456 6.19 31.35 -1.32
C PRO A 456 7.27 32.43 -1.46
N ALA A 457 7.94 32.79 -0.36
CA ALA A 457 9.05 33.75 -0.33
C ALA A 457 10.33 33.29 -1.05
N SER A 458 10.39 32.06 -1.58
CA SER A 458 11.58 31.53 -2.28
C SER A 458 11.49 31.56 -3.82
N ALA A 459 10.35 31.94 -4.40
CA ALA A 459 10.17 31.96 -5.85
C ALA A 459 10.40 33.36 -6.43
N SER A 460 11.15 33.48 -7.53
CA SER A 460 11.08 34.70 -8.34
C SER A 460 9.67 34.81 -8.93
N LYS A 461 9.05 35.99 -8.90
CA LYS A 461 7.68 36.18 -9.44
C LYS A 461 7.58 35.67 -10.89
N GLN A 462 8.64 35.88 -11.70
CA GLN A 462 8.73 35.39 -13.07
C GLN A 462 8.76 33.85 -13.16
N SER A 463 9.48 33.12 -12.28
CA SER A 463 9.46 31.64 -12.27
C SER A 463 8.05 31.08 -12.06
N ALA A 464 7.27 31.68 -11.16
CA ALA A 464 5.88 31.27 -10.89
C ALA A 464 4.94 31.64 -12.04
N TRP A 465 5.15 32.78 -12.71
CA TRP A 465 4.42 33.16 -13.92
C TRP A 465 4.71 32.21 -15.09
N SER A 466 5.96 31.83 -15.35
CA SER A 466 6.30 30.84 -16.38
C SER A 466 5.57 29.51 -16.20
N LEU A 467 5.50 28.98 -14.96
CA LEU A 467 4.74 27.74 -14.68
C LEU A 467 3.24 27.91 -14.89
N ARG A 468 2.66 29.07 -14.55
CA ARG A 468 1.23 29.36 -14.76
C ARG A 468 0.87 29.54 -16.23
N ILE A 469 1.71 30.22 -17.01
CA ILE A 469 1.53 30.37 -18.46
C ILE A 469 1.68 29.01 -19.14
N ALA A 470 2.70 28.22 -18.77
CA ALA A 470 2.83 26.84 -19.22
C ALA A 470 1.58 26.00 -18.88
N GLY A 471 1.04 26.13 -17.66
CA GLY A 471 -0.21 25.48 -17.26
C GLY A 471 -1.41 25.88 -18.13
N GLY A 472 -1.63 27.19 -18.34
CA GLY A 472 -2.71 27.67 -19.19
C GLY A 472 -2.59 27.21 -20.65
N LEU A 473 -1.39 27.27 -21.23
CA LEU A 473 -1.13 26.76 -22.57
C LEU A 473 -1.29 25.23 -22.66
N MET A 474 -0.96 24.48 -21.61
CA MET A 474 -1.20 23.03 -21.55
C MET A 474 -2.69 22.66 -21.49
N LEU A 475 -3.57 23.53 -20.99
CA LEU A 475 -5.03 23.34 -21.12
C LEU A 475 -5.46 23.50 -22.58
N VAL A 476 -4.95 24.52 -23.28
CA VAL A 476 -5.21 24.73 -24.72
C VAL A 476 -4.67 23.58 -25.56
N ILE A 477 -3.43 23.14 -25.32
CA ILE A 477 -2.84 21.97 -25.97
C ILE A 477 -3.69 20.72 -25.74
N GLY A 478 -4.24 20.53 -24.52
CA GLY A 478 -5.20 19.46 -24.24
C GLY A 478 -6.43 19.52 -25.16
N GLY A 479 -7.10 20.67 -25.22
CA GLY A 479 -8.28 20.89 -26.07
C GLY A 479 -8.01 20.69 -27.56
N LEU A 480 -6.88 21.18 -28.06
CA LEU A 480 -6.47 20.95 -29.45
C LEU A 480 -6.12 19.47 -29.68
N SER A 481 -5.53 18.78 -28.70
CA SER A 481 -5.28 17.33 -28.78
C SER A 481 -6.57 16.52 -28.86
N GLN A 482 -7.61 16.85 -28.06
CA GLN A 482 -8.91 16.17 -28.14
C GLN A 482 -9.64 16.45 -29.47
N TRP A 483 -9.46 17.64 -30.05
CA TRP A 483 -9.96 17.93 -31.40
C TRP A 483 -9.22 17.12 -32.47
N ILE A 484 -7.89 17.07 -32.41
CA ILE A 484 -7.07 16.31 -33.37
C ILE A 484 -7.38 14.81 -33.28
N TYR A 485 -7.51 14.27 -32.08
CA TYR A 485 -7.84 12.85 -31.84
C TYR A 485 -8.79 12.69 -30.64
N PRO A 486 -9.92 11.97 -30.79
CA PRO A 486 -10.32 11.23 -31.99
C PRO A 486 -11.05 12.09 -33.04
N ILE A 487 -11.60 13.25 -32.64
CA ILE A 487 -12.72 13.92 -33.33
C ILE A 487 -12.45 14.20 -34.82
N ALA A 488 -11.32 14.82 -35.14
CA ALA A 488 -10.96 15.20 -36.50
C ALA A 488 -9.84 14.35 -37.12
N TYR A 489 -9.56 13.17 -36.57
CA TYR A 489 -8.39 12.39 -36.97
C TYR A 489 -8.52 11.82 -38.38
N ASN A 490 -9.74 11.39 -38.76
CA ASN A 490 -10.03 10.87 -40.10
C ASN A 490 -9.74 11.90 -41.20
N SER A 491 -10.12 13.17 -41.03
CA SER A 491 -9.89 14.22 -42.05
C SER A 491 -8.41 14.63 -42.19
N ILE A 492 -7.59 14.37 -41.16
CA ILE A 492 -6.13 14.52 -41.23
C ILE A 492 -5.50 13.35 -42.02
N ILE A 493 -6.11 12.15 -41.99
CA ILE A 493 -5.62 10.95 -42.69
C ILE A 493 -6.02 10.96 -44.18
N SER A 494 -7.26 11.36 -44.50
CA SER A 494 -7.73 11.53 -45.89
C SER A 494 -7.10 12.74 -46.59
N ASN A 495 -6.56 13.70 -45.83
CA ASN A 495 -6.05 14.98 -46.32
C ASN A 495 -7.11 15.82 -47.04
N ASP A 496 -8.35 15.79 -46.55
CA ASP A 496 -9.44 16.65 -47.04
C ASP A 496 -9.15 18.14 -46.76
N ASP A 497 -9.81 19.04 -47.52
CA ASP A 497 -9.79 20.50 -47.33
C ASP A 497 -10.45 20.92 -45.99
N ASN A 498 -9.74 20.66 -44.89
CA ASN A 498 -10.23 20.77 -43.52
C ASN A 498 -9.18 21.48 -42.63
N PRO A 499 -9.57 22.47 -41.79
CA PRO A 499 -8.63 23.21 -40.93
C PRO A 499 -7.90 22.36 -39.86
N SER A 500 -8.20 21.06 -39.76
CA SER A 500 -7.62 20.19 -38.73
C SER A 500 -6.11 19.97 -38.85
N VAL A 501 -5.53 20.04 -40.06
CA VAL A 501 -4.06 20.08 -40.23
C VAL A 501 -3.49 21.39 -39.68
N MET A 502 -4.16 22.53 -39.86
CA MET A 502 -3.74 23.81 -39.28
C MET A 502 -3.84 23.80 -37.75
N ILE A 503 -4.86 23.14 -37.18
CA ILE A 503 -5.00 22.94 -35.73
C ILE A 503 -3.84 22.08 -35.18
N LEU A 504 -3.44 21.01 -35.89
CA LEU A 504 -2.26 20.20 -35.56
C LEU A 504 -0.96 21.03 -35.57
N VAL A 505 -0.78 21.89 -36.58
CA VAL A 505 0.37 22.80 -36.66
C VAL A 505 0.39 23.78 -35.48
N VAL A 506 -0.74 24.40 -35.14
CA VAL A 506 -0.87 25.29 -33.98
C VAL A 506 -0.57 24.54 -32.67
N ARG A 507 -1.09 23.32 -32.49
CA ARG A 507 -0.80 22.46 -31.32
C ARG A 507 0.70 22.21 -31.16
N ASN A 508 1.41 21.94 -32.26
CA ASN A 508 2.86 21.70 -32.24
C ASN A 508 3.67 22.98 -31.94
N LEU A 509 3.28 24.13 -32.50
CA LEU A 509 3.88 25.43 -32.16
C LEU A 509 3.67 25.80 -30.68
N LEU A 510 2.51 25.48 -30.10
CA LEU A 510 2.24 25.70 -28.68
C LEU A 510 3.12 24.82 -27.77
N ILE A 511 3.39 23.57 -28.13
CA ILE A 511 4.33 22.70 -27.38
C ILE A 511 5.74 23.29 -27.37
N ILE A 512 6.23 23.77 -28.51
CA ILE A 512 7.52 24.48 -28.61
C ILE A 512 7.52 25.74 -27.74
N ALA A 513 6.43 26.53 -27.76
CA ALA A 513 6.29 27.73 -26.93
C ALA A 513 6.34 27.41 -25.43
N VAL A 514 5.64 26.36 -24.97
CA VAL A 514 5.67 25.91 -23.57
C VAL A 514 7.10 25.49 -23.17
N PHE A 515 7.81 24.74 -24.01
CA PHE A 515 9.21 24.35 -23.75
C PHE A 515 10.12 25.58 -23.58
N LEU A 516 10.03 26.55 -24.49
CA LEU A 516 10.81 27.79 -24.41
C LEU A 516 10.47 28.63 -23.17
N ILE A 517 9.18 28.74 -22.82
CA ILE A 517 8.70 29.41 -21.60
C ILE A 517 9.26 28.73 -20.34
N LEU A 518 9.38 27.40 -20.34
CA LEU A 518 9.94 26.64 -19.23
C LEU A 518 11.46 26.79 -19.13
N VAL A 519 12.19 26.80 -20.25
CA VAL A 519 13.64 27.10 -20.30
C VAL A 519 13.93 28.50 -19.76
N VAL A 520 13.16 29.52 -20.18
CA VAL A 520 13.26 30.89 -19.67
C VAL A 520 12.88 30.97 -18.19
N GLY A 521 11.88 30.19 -17.74
CA GLY A 521 11.49 30.08 -16.34
C GLY A 521 12.59 29.51 -15.44
N PHE A 522 13.26 28.44 -15.89
CA PHE A 522 14.40 27.82 -15.22
C PHE A 522 15.63 28.72 -15.18
N ALA A 523 15.95 29.44 -16.25
CA ALA A 523 17.02 30.44 -16.25
C ALA A 523 16.77 31.56 -15.21
N LYS A 524 15.50 31.85 -14.90
CA LYS A 524 15.04 32.83 -13.91
C LYS A 524 14.76 32.24 -12.52
N GLU A 525 15.09 30.96 -12.30
CA GLU A 525 14.96 30.27 -11.02
C GLU A 525 16.21 30.53 -10.14
N PRO A 526 16.11 31.11 -8.93
CA PRO A 526 17.27 31.33 -8.06
C PRO A 526 18.05 30.04 -7.72
N SER A 527 19.37 30.15 -7.59
CA SER A 527 20.28 29.06 -7.21
C SER A 527 20.59 29.00 -5.71
N VAL A 528 20.42 30.13 -5.02
CA VAL A 528 20.70 30.32 -3.59
C VAL A 528 19.57 31.10 -2.96
N ARG A 529 19.12 30.71 -1.77
CA ARG A 529 18.15 31.48 -0.99
C ARG A 529 18.90 32.58 -0.24
N LEU A 530 18.90 33.78 -0.82
CA LEU A 530 19.51 34.98 -0.24
C LEU A 530 18.51 35.65 0.69
N VAL A 531 18.65 35.45 2.00
CA VAL A 531 17.77 36.06 3.01
C VAL A 531 18.42 37.34 3.54
N ARG A 532 17.75 38.49 3.40
CA ARG A 532 18.24 39.77 3.96
C ARG A 532 18.15 39.73 5.48
N LEU A 533 19.18 40.21 6.16
CA LEU A 533 19.16 40.36 7.62
C LEU A 533 17.96 41.20 8.11
N ARG A 534 17.51 42.19 7.34
CA ARG A 534 16.25 42.90 7.60
C ARG A 534 15.04 41.98 7.60
N ASP A 535 14.88 41.10 6.60
CA ASP A 535 13.70 40.21 6.55
C ASP A 535 13.70 39.23 7.74
N ILE A 536 14.89 38.85 8.24
CA ILE A 536 15.05 38.09 9.49
C ILE A 536 14.65 38.95 10.70
N SER A 537 15.12 40.20 10.79
CA SER A 537 14.76 41.14 11.86
C SER A 537 13.26 41.42 11.90
N ASP A 538 12.65 41.68 10.75
CA ASP A 538 11.21 41.93 10.61
C ASP A 538 10.41 40.64 10.91
N MET A 539 10.93 39.44 10.61
CA MET A 539 10.32 38.17 11.02
C MET A 539 10.42 37.93 12.53
N VAL A 540 11.58 38.27 13.13
CA VAL A 540 11.83 38.21 14.58
C VAL A 540 10.90 39.16 15.32
N HIS A 541 10.85 40.45 14.96
CA HIS A 541 9.94 41.41 15.56
C HIS A 541 8.47 40.99 15.40
N ARG A 542 8.05 40.50 14.22
CA ARG A 542 6.69 39.98 14.00
C ARG A 542 6.38 38.63 14.69
N ARG A 543 7.32 38.05 15.44
CA ARG A 543 7.05 36.92 16.37
C ARG A 543 7.16 37.33 17.83
N TYR A 544 8.12 38.18 18.16
CA TYR A 544 8.26 38.82 19.47
C TYR A 544 7.01 39.65 19.82
N ALA A 545 6.58 40.53 18.91
CA ALA A 545 5.37 41.35 19.05
C ALA A 545 4.04 40.56 18.92
N ARG A 546 4.09 39.23 18.73
CA ARG A 546 2.94 38.33 18.84
C ARG A 546 3.08 37.35 20.02
N GLY A 547 3.94 37.67 21.00
CA GLY A 547 4.20 36.86 22.19
C GLY A 547 4.83 35.48 21.94
N GLN A 548 5.10 35.11 20.69
CA GLN A 548 5.45 33.73 20.33
C GLN A 548 6.86 33.35 20.81
N TRP A 549 7.78 34.33 20.82
CA TRP A 549 9.19 34.19 21.21
C TRP A 549 9.52 35.24 22.29
N ARG A 550 9.99 34.81 23.46
CA ARG A 550 10.64 35.65 24.48
C ARG A 550 12.06 35.14 24.72
N ASN A 551 12.99 36.06 24.94
CA ASN A 551 14.45 35.87 25.01
C ASN A 551 15.07 35.25 23.75
N ILE A 552 15.85 36.08 23.03
CA ILE A 552 16.46 35.74 21.74
C ILE A 552 17.98 35.81 21.87
N THR A 553 18.64 34.66 22.06
CA THR A 553 20.10 34.60 22.14
C THR A 553 20.69 34.53 20.73
N ILE A 554 21.54 35.49 20.39
CA ILE A 554 22.17 35.60 19.07
C ILE A 554 23.61 35.09 19.15
N GLU A 555 23.80 33.80 18.90
CA GLU A 555 25.13 33.19 18.94
C GLU A 555 25.90 33.49 17.64
N ARG A 556 27.11 34.03 17.77
CA ARG A 556 27.97 34.47 16.65
C ARG A 556 29.17 33.54 16.46
N THR A 557 28.93 32.26 16.21
CA THR A 557 30.02 31.27 16.05
C THR A 557 30.91 31.57 14.83
N PRO A 558 32.25 31.61 14.99
CA PRO A 558 33.17 31.77 13.86
C PRO A 558 33.26 30.47 13.04
N MET A 559 33.22 30.57 11.71
CA MET A 559 33.52 29.41 10.86
C MET A 559 35.00 29.02 10.98
N SER A 560 35.28 27.72 10.96
CA SER A 560 36.63 27.18 11.15
C SER A 560 37.60 27.57 10.03
N ARG A 561 38.90 27.65 10.35
CA ARG A 561 39.99 28.22 9.52
C ARG A 561 40.19 27.65 8.10
N ARG A 562 39.41 26.65 7.65
CA ARG A 562 39.61 25.95 6.37
C ARG A 562 39.17 26.71 5.10
N TYR A 563 38.57 27.89 5.22
CA TYR A 563 38.29 28.76 4.06
C TYR A 563 39.29 29.92 3.97
N HIS A 564 40.27 29.78 3.07
CA HIS A 564 41.10 30.90 2.62
C HIS A 564 40.30 31.78 1.64
N GLY A 565 40.37 33.12 1.80
CA GLY A 565 39.76 34.07 0.86
C GLY A 565 38.94 35.21 1.49
N LYS A 566 39.62 36.10 2.25
CA LYS A 566 39.21 37.48 2.67
C LYS A 566 37.80 37.78 3.24
N HIS A 567 36.86 36.83 3.36
CA HIS A 567 35.50 37.08 3.85
C HIS A 567 35.15 36.23 5.08
N ARG A 568 35.17 36.85 6.28
CA ARG A 568 34.70 36.24 7.54
C ARG A 568 33.16 36.18 7.60
N LEU A 569 32.56 35.18 6.96
CA LEU A 569 31.15 34.84 7.22
C LEU A 569 31.02 34.28 8.64
N ARG A 570 30.18 34.92 9.47
CA ARG A 570 29.83 34.43 10.81
C ARG A 570 28.58 33.57 10.72
N ARG A 571 28.50 32.49 11.50
CA ARG A 571 27.24 31.78 11.70
C ARG A 571 26.36 32.62 12.62
N LEU A 572 25.07 32.74 12.28
CA LEU A 572 24.05 33.31 13.15
C LEU A 572 23.17 32.15 13.63
N VAL A 573 23.23 31.82 14.91
CA VAL A 573 22.29 30.90 15.54
C VAL A 573 21.31 31.72 16.36
N ILE A 574 20.02 31.47 16.16
CA ILE A 574 18.94 32.09 16.93
C ILE A 574 18.25 30.96 17.70
N THR A 575 18.42 30.96 19.02
CA THR A 575 17.64 30.13 19.93
C THR A 575 16.49 30.97 20.53
N SER A 576 15.38 30.29 20.81
CA SER A 576 14.20 30.86 21.47
C SER A 576 13.64 29.78 22.39
N ARG A 577 13.35 30.13 23.65
CA ARG A 577 12.44 29.31 24.46
C ARG A 577 11.00 29.54 23.95
N LYS A 578 10.16 28.51 23.99
CA LYS A 578 8.70 28.72 24.13
C LYS A 578 8.45 29.20 25.56
N PRO A 579 7.39 29.99 25.84
CA PRO A 579 6.90 30.08 27.20
C PRO A 579 6.39 28.70 27.66
N ASN A 580 6.64 28.33 28.91
CA ASN A 580 5.73 27.41 29.59
C ASN A 580 4.37 28.11 29.70
N ARG A 581 3.27 27.35 29.63
CA ARG A 581 2.04 27.80 30.27
C ARG A 581 2.29 27.75 31.77
N VAL A 582 2.39 28.92 32.39
CA VAL A 582 1.94 29.10 33.76
C VAL A 582 0.43 29.30 33.62
N ASN A 583 -0.38 28.49 34.31
CA ASN A 583 -1.78 28.87 34.52
C ASN A 583 -1.74 30.01 35.54
N SER A 584 -2.29 31.16 35.18
CA SER A 584 -2.48 32.30 36.08
C SER A 584 -3.97 32.41 36.40
N ASP A 585 -4.49 31.32 36.97
CA ASP A 585 -5.84 31.21 37.52
C ASP A 585 -5.69 31.05 39.05
N ASP A 586 -5.05 32.05 39.67
CA ASP A 586 -4.92 32.32 41.11
C ASP A 586 -4.29 33.73 41.22
N ASP A 587 -4.84 34.59 42.10
CA ASP A 587 -4.54 36.03 42.34
C ASP A 587 -5.31 37.12 41.55
N GLU A 588 -6.66 37.12 41.55
CA GLU A 588 -7.44 38.37 41.39
C GLU A 588 -8.78 38.39 42.18
N VAL A 589 -8.72 38.30 43.51
CA VAL A 589 -9.86 38.57 44.41
C VAL A 589 -9.46 39.51 45.55
N ALA A 590 -9.15 40.78 45.22
CA ALA A 590 -8.85 41.80 46.22
C ALA A 590 -9.20 43.25 45.79
N ARG A 591 -10.47 43.63 46.03
CA ARG A 591 -10.94 44.97 46.49
C ARG A 591 -10.61 46.20 45.59
N ILE A 592 -11.61 46.76 44.89
CA ILE A 592 -12.59 47.79 45.35
C ILE A 592 -12.04 49.23 45.23
N GLU A 593 -12.76 50.05 44.45
CA GLU A 593 -12.80 51.54 44.44
C GLU A 593 -11.47 52.31 44.14
N SER A 594 -11.45 53.52 43.56
CA SER A 594 -12.50 54.37 42.95
C SER A 594 -11.86 55.38 41.96
N ASP A 595 -12.64 55.85 40.99
CA ASP A 595 -12.68 57.20 40.40
C ASP A 595 -11.42 58.02 40.00
N ASP A 596 -11.45 58.41 38.71
CA ASP A 596 -11.25 59.77 38.15
C ASP A 596 -9.85 60.36 37.77
N SER A 597 -9.93 61.25 36.78
CA SER A 597 -9.02 62.37 36.43
C SER A 597 -7.61 62.10 35.83
N ALA A 598 -7.57 62.23 34.50
CA ALA A 598 -6.76 63.17 33.68
C ALA A 598 -5.48 63.89 34.20
N GLN A 599 -4.70 64.42 33.22
CA GLN A 599 -3.69 65.51 33.36
C GLN A 599 -2.38 65.18 34.13
N THR A 600 -1.22 65.83 33.93
CA THR A 600 -0.56 66.43 32.74
C THR A 600 0.98 66.44 32.95
N ALA A 601 1.72 66.84 31.91
CA ALA A 601 3.19 66.99 31.82
C ALA A 601 3.91 67.84 32.90
N HIS A 602 5.27 67.78 32.85
CA HIS A 602 6.27 68.60 33.56
C HIS A 602 6.45 68.30 35.08
N GLU A 603 7.60 68.57 35.73
CA GLU A 603 8.87 69.18 35.28
C GLU A 603 10.13 68.60 35.97
N ASN A 604 11.29 69.26 35.77
CA ASN A 604 12.62 68.92 36.31
C ASN A 604 12.75 69.21 37.82
N VAL A 605 13.83 68.70 38.45
CA VAL A 605 14.93 69.55 39.02
C VAL A 605 16.07 68.66 39.55
N ASP A 606 17.30 69.18 39.49
CA ASP A 606 18.55 68.56 39.96
C ASP A 606 18.64 68.41 41.50
N LYS A 607 19.57 67.58 42.00
CA LYS A 607 20.80 68.12 42.66
C LYS A 607 21.84 67.11 43.17
N ASP A 608 23.10 67.50 42.96
CA ASP A 608 24.27 67.52 43.87
C ASP A 608 24.86 66.24 44.54
N THR A 609 26.21 66.18 44.44
CA THR A 609 27.29 65.79 45.40
C THR A 609 27.07 64.85 46.61
N SER A 610 28.08 64.13 47.15
CA SER A 610 29.43 63.74 46.67
C SER A 610 30.15 62.77 47.65
N THR A 611 31.25 62.15 47.18
CA THR A 611 32.47 61.76 47.95
C THR A 611 32.46 60.71 49.08
N ALA A 612 33.62 60.05 49.20
CA ALA A 612 34.28 59.51 50.42
C ALA A 612 33.79 58.18 51.05
N VAL A 613 34.63 57.37 51.73
CA VAL A 613 36.06 56.98 51.53
C VAL A 613 36.43 55.82 52.50
N ALA A 614 37.46 55.01 52.18
CA ALA A 614 38.14 54.04 53.09
C ALA A 614 37.32 52.81 53.59
N THR A 615 37.90 51.73 54.14
CA THR A 615 39.30 51.42 54.54
C THR A 615 39.69 49.93 54.30
N GLU A 616 41.00 49.65 54.23
CA GLU A 616 41.84 48.53 54.78
C GLU A 616 41.20 47.28 55.46
N ALA A 617 41.82 46.09 55.62
CA ALA A 617 43.11 45.42 55.26
C ALA A 617 43.06 43.95 55.84
N ASP A 618 44.02 43.01 55.78
CA ASP A 618 45.06 42.51 54.84
C ASP A 618 45.68 41.21 55.49
N ILE A 619 46.81 40.67 54.99
CA ILE A 619 47.81 39.80 55.68
C ILE A 619 47.59 38.26 55.70
N ARG A 620 48.41 37.56 54.87
CA ARG A 620 49.24 36.33 55.10
C ARG A 620 48.65 35.04 55.75
N ALA A 621 49.26 33.84 55.62
CA ALA A 621 50.17 33.20 54.63
C ALA A 621 50.39 31.70 55.04
N ASP A 622 51.23 30.99 54.27
CA ASP A 622 51.96 29.74 54.59
C ASP A 622 51.14 28.41 54.77
N THR A 623 51.30 27.42 53.87
CA THR A 623 52.14 26.16 53.92
C THR A 623 51.67 25.10 54.96
N ALA A 624 51.84 23.77 54.78
CA ALA A 624 52.71 23.01 53.87
C ALA A 624 52.16 21.59 53.48
N THR A 625 53.05 20.83 52.83
CA THR A 625 53.15 19.35 52.61
C THR A 625 52.76 18.43 53.80
N ALA A 626 52.53 17.10 53.70
CA ALA A 626 52.78 16.09 52.64
C ALA A 626 51.99 14.75 52.83
N THR A 627 52.20 13.80 51.90
CA THR A 627 52.24 12.31 51.97
C THR A 627 52.40 11.67 53.39
N GLU A 628 51.90 10.47 53.76
CA GLU A 628 51.90 9.09 53.18
C GLU A 628 50.74 8.23 53.80
N THR A 629 50.05 7.27 53.14
CA THR A 629 50.37 5.90 52.62
C THR A 629 50.04 4.74 53.60
N THR A 630 49.50 3.60 53.10
CA THR A 630 49.31 2.26 53.77
C THR A 630 48.31 2.17 54.96
N GLN A 631 47.65 1.04 55.31
CA GLN A 631 47.54 -0.34 54.76
C GLN A 631 46.29 -1.09 55.32
N HIS A 632 45.79 -2.12 54.59
CA HIS A 632 45.20 -3.42 55.07
C HIS A 632 44.10 -3.47 56.18
N VAL A 633 43.24 -4.49 56.36
CA VAL A 633 42.87 -5.73 55.62
C VAL A 633 41.45 -6.17 56.03
N ASP A 634 40.85 -7.08 55.25
CA ASP A 634 39.85 -8.15 55.51
C ASP A 634 39.49 -8.47 57.00
N GLU A 635 38.35 -9.08 57.37
CA GLU A 635 37.23 -9.66 56.61
C GLU A 635 35.94 -9.81 57.48
N ALA A 636 34.92 -10.41 56.87
CA ALA A 636 33.50 -10.53 57.22
C ALA A 636 33.11 -11.45 58.41
N GLU A 637 31.87 -11.20 58.91
CA GLU A 637 30.93 -12.17 59.52
C GLU A 637 31.36 -12.86 60.86
N PRO A 638 30.49 -13.66 61.55
CA PRO A 638 29.13 -14.13 61.22
C PRO A 638 28.05 -13.95 62.33
N ASP A 639 26.90 -14.60 62.10
CA ASP A 639 26.00 -15.27 63.06
C ASP A 639 24.77 -14.58 63.72
N THR A 640 23.87 -15.47 64.16
CA THR A 640 22.53 -15.32 64.79
C THR A 640 22.44 -16.38 65.92
N PRO A 641 21.29 -16.74 66.57
CA PRO A 641 19.97 -16.11 66.74
C PRO A 641 19.44 -16.11 68.23
N SER A 642 18.33 -15.43 68.52
CA SER A 642 17.35 -15.68 69.64
C SER A 642 16.18 -14.66 69.50
N VAL A 643 14.88 -14.93 69.75
CA VAL A 643 14.13 -15.51 70.90
C VAL A 643 14.23 -14.62 72.16
N GLY A 644 13.16 -14.19 72.83
CA GLY A 644 11.69 -14.34 72.65
C GLY A 644 10.93 -13.67 73.82
N ASP A 645 9.59 -13.64 73.77
CA ASP A 645 8.65 -13.29 74.87
C ASP A 645 8.71 -11.82 75.41
N GLU A 646 7.71 -11.21 76.08
CA GLU A 646 6.31 -11.55 76.42
C GLU A 646 5.49 -10.26 76.74
N ALA A 647 4.15 -10.27 76.56
CA ALA A 647 3.10 -9.47 77.27
C ALA A 647 3.18 -7.90 77.33
N ALA A 648 2.15 -7.13 77.72
CA ALA A 648 0.68 -7.16 77.52
C ALA A 648 0.06 -5.81 78.01
N THR A 649 -1.24 -5.55 77.75
CA THR A 649 -2.14 -4.53 78.37
C THR A 649 -1.85 -3.02 78.17
N ASP A 650 -2.80 -2.08 78.31
CA ASP A 650 -4.24 -2.02 77.90
C ASP A 650 -4.76 -0.55 78.07
N GLU A 651 -6.04 -0.33 77.74
CA GLU A 651 -6.93 0.82 78.08
C GLU A 651 -6.75 2.17 77.37
N GLY A 652 -7.87 2.72 76.87
CA GLY A 652 -7.93 3.98 76.11
C GLY A 652 -9.31 4.32 75.48
N ALA A 653 -10.40 3.95 76.16
CA ALA A 653 -11.81 4.23 75.80
C ALA A 653 -12.23 5.71 76.06
N THR A 654 -13.30 6.31 75.50
CA THR A 654 -14.30 5.98 74.44
C THR A 654 -14.96 7.30 73.94
N ASP A 655 -16.14 7.21 73.29
CA ASP A 655 -17.21 8.21 73.14
C ASP A 655 -17.15 9.00 71.81
N GLU A 656 -18.23 9.29 71.05
CA GLU A 656 -19.66 8.92 70.98
C GLU A 656 -20.14 9.33 69.55
N GLU A 657 -21.17 8.81 68.86
CA GLU A 657 -22.00 7.58 68.87
C GLU A 657 -22.62 7.47 67.44
N ALA A 658 -22.78 6.26 66.86
CA ALA A 658 -23.65 5.97 65.69
C ALA A 658 -23.66 4.47 65.28
N ALA A 659 -24.29 3.57 66.06
CA ALA A 659 -24.48 2.17 65.65
C ALA A 659 -25.79 1.55 66.20
N ALA A 660 -26.72 1.22 65.29
CA ALA A 660 -27.91 0.41 65.56
C ALA A 660 -28.33 -0.38 64.31
N GLU A 661 -29.03 -1.50 64.51
CA GLU A 661 -29.62 -2.36 63.48
C GLU A 661 -28.66 -3.06 62.49
N ASP A 662 -27.81 -4.00 62.96
CA ASP A 662 -27.39 -5.15 62.13
C ASP A 662 -26.79 -6.37 62.89
N GLU A 663 -27.45 -6.92 63.93
CA GLU A 663 -27.10 -8.29 64.42
C GLU A 663 -28.18 -8.97 65.31
N GLU A 664 -29.25 -9.56 64.73
CA GLU A 664 -29.99 -10.66 65.41
C GLU A 664 -30.82 -11.58 64.48
N GLU A 665 -30.18 -12.41 63.65
CA GLU A 665 -30.70 -13.77 63.41
C GLU A 665 -29.62 -14.77 62.97
N SER A 666 -29.34 -15.76 63.83
CA SER A 666 -28.45 -16.88 63.51
C SER A 666 -29.12 -18.22 63.80
N GLN A 667 -28.83 -19.20 62.93
CA GLN A 667 -29.23 -20.61 62.99
C GLN A 667 -30.71 -20.98 62.70
N LYS A 668 -30.98 -21.38 61.44
CA LYS A 668 -31.62 -22.70 61.17
C LYS A 668 -31.46 -23.25 59.74
N SER A 669 -30.84 -24.42 59.65
CA SER A 669 -31.12 -25.53 58.72
C SER A 669 -31.36 -25.27 57.21
N SER A 670 -30.25 -25.32 56.45
CA SER A 670 -30.04 -26.26 55.32
C SER A 670 -31.15 -26.53 54.27
N ARG A 671 -30.93 -26.06 53.02
CA ARG A 671 -30.99 -26.85 51.77
C ARG A 671 -30.30 -26.09 50.60
N PRO A 672 -29.83 -26.76 49.53
CA PRO A 672 -28.71 -26.26 48.71
C PRO A 672 -29.11 -25.37 47.50
N ARG A 673 -28.47 -24.19 47.37
CA ARG A 673 -28.46 -23.35 46.14
C ARG A 673 -27.19 -23.52 45.27
N ALA A 674 -26.38 -24.55 45.52
CA ALA A 674 -25.04 -24.70 44.93
C ALA A 674 -24.98 -24.69 43.39
N TRP A 675 -26.05 -25.11 42.70
CA TRP A 675 -26.07 -25.29 41.24
C TRP A 675 -26.42 -24.03 40.44
N GLN A 676 -27.01 -22.99 41.04
CA GLN A 676 -27.37 -21.76 40.30
C GLN A 676 -26.17 -20.81 40.12
N GLY A 677 -25.26 -20.75 41.09
CA GLY A 677 -24.12 -19.81 41.05
C GLY A 677 -23.00 -20.16 40.06
N VAL A 678 -22.84 -21.44 39.67
CA VAL A 678 -21.72 -21.89 38.82
C VAL A 678 -21.89 -21.40 37.39
N GLY A 679 -23.05 -21.63 36.77
CA GLY A 679 -23.34 -21.17 35.40
C GLY A 679 -23.23 -19.65 35.27
N GLN A 680 -23.74 -18.91 36.27
CA GLN A 680 -23.71 -17.45 36.26
C GLN A 680 -22.29 -16.87 36.44
N ARG A 681 -21.44 -17.50 37.27
CA ARG A 681 -20.01 -17.15 37.34
C ARG A 681 -19.24 -17.48 36.06
N ILE A 682 -19.62 -18.53 35.33
CA ILE A 682 -19.04 -18.85 34.02
C ILE A 682 -19.47 -17.83 32.96
N LEU A 683 -20.76 -17.46 32.89
CA LEU A 683 -21.22 -16.43 31.94
C LEU A 683 -20.59 -15.05 32.20
N ASN A 684 -20.38 -14.68 33.47
CA ASN A 684 -19.88 -13.35 33.85
C ASN A 684 -18.36 -13.14 33.62
N SER A 685 -17.63 -14.11 33.05
CA SER A 685 -16.21 -13.91 32.70
C SER A 685 -16.07 -13.15 31.37
N GLU A 686 -15.18 -12.15 31.29
CA GLU A 686 -14.88 -11.44 30.03
C GLU A 686 -14.53 -12.42 28.89
N LEU A 687 -13.80 -13.50 29.22
CA LEU A 687 -13.37 -14.49 28.24
C LEU A 687 -14.57 -15.25 27.66
N THR A 688 -15.60 -15.51 28.46
CA THR A 688 -16.85 -16.16 28.01
C THR A 688 -17.60 -15.26 27.04
N GLY A 689 -17.75 -13.97 27.36
CA GLY A 689 -18.33 -12.99 26.44
C GLY A 689 -17.55 -12.87 25.12
N VAL A 690 -16.22 -12.81 25.19
CA VAL A 690 -15.34 -12.81 24.01
C VAL A 690 -15.48 -14.10 23.19
N CYS A 691 -15.60 -15.26 23.83
CA CYS A 691 -15.80 -16.55 23.16
C CYS A 691 -17.18 -16.66 22.50
N LEU A 692 -18.25 -16.16 23.12
CA LEU A 692 -19.58 -16.12 22.53
C LEU A 692 -19.62 -15.20 21.29
N ILE A 693 -18.99 -14.02 21.36
CA ILE A 693 -18.83 -13.12 20.20
C ILE A 693 -18.01 -13.80 19.10
N ALA A 694 -16.93 -14.49 19.45
CA ALA A 694 -16.11 -15.23 18.49
C ALA A 694 -16.92 -16.32 17.78
N VAL A 695 -17.61 -17.20 18.51
CA VAL A 695 -18.46 -18.26 17.93
C VAL A 695 -19.58 -17.67 17.07
N GLY A 696 -20.19 -16.55 17.48
CA GLY A 696 -21.19 -15.84 16.67
C GLY A 696 -20.63 -15.32 15.34
N VAL A 697 -19.41 -14.77 15.33
CA VAL A 697 -18.72 -14.33 14.11
C VAL A 697 -18.35 -15.51 13.22
N TYR A 698 -17.84 -16.61 13.80
CA TYR A 698 -17.52 -17.83 13.05
C TYR A 698 -18.76 -18.41 12.38
N ALA A 699 -19.85 -18.59 13.15
CA ALA A 699 -21.12 -19.10 12.66
C ALA A 699 -21.71 -18.20 11.56
N LEU A 700 -21.71 -16.87 11.73
CA LEU A 700 -22.21 -15.93 10.72
C LEU A 700 -21.43 -16.06 9.40
N VAL A 701 -20.09 -16.05 9.43
CA VAL A 701 -19.26 -16.13 8.22
C VAL A 701 -19.41 -17.50 7.54
N GLN A 702 -19.43 -18.60 8.30
CA GLN A 702 -19.68 -19.93 7.76
C GLN A 702 -21.09 -20.05 7.18
N THR A 703 -22.13 -19.51 7.83
CA THR A 703 -23.49 -19.46 7.26
C THR A 703 -23.52 -18.71 5.92
N ILE A 704 -22.77 -17.62 5.77
CA ILE A 704 -22.62 -16.92 4.48
C ILE A 704 -21.95 -17.83 3.43
N VAL A 705 -20.87 -18.53 3.77
CA VAL A 705 -20.23 -19.53 2.86
C VAL A 705 -21.22 -20.62 2.45
N GLY A 706 -21.98 -21.17 3.39
CA GLY A 706 -22.96 -22.22 3.13
C GLY A 706 -24.13 -21.78 2.25
N ILE A 707 -24.64 -20.56 2.46
CA ILE A 707 -25.69 -19.96 1.62
C ILE A 707 -25.17 -19.68 0.20
N ALA A 708 -23.98 -19.12 0.07
CA ALA A 708 -23.35 -18.84 -1.22
C ALA A 708 -23.14 -20.12 -2.05
N LEU A 709 -22.63 -21.18 -1.40
CA LEU A 709 -22.51 -22.52 -2.01
C LEU A 709 -23.88 -23.11 -2.38
N ALA A 710 -24.86 -23.08 -1.48
CA ALA A 710 -26.19 -23.65 -1.74
C ALA A 710 -26.97 -22.92 -2.85
N TYR A 711 -26.70 -21.61 -3.04
CA TYR A 711 -27.25 -20.82 -4.13
C TYR A 711 -26.61 -21.21 -5.47
N ASN A 712 -25.28 -21.25 -5.55
CA ASN A 712 -24.59 -21.56 -6.80
C ASN A 712 -24.69 -23.05 -7.18
N ALA A 713 -24.72 -23.97 -6.21
CA ALA A 713 -25.00 -25.38 -6.48
C ALA A 713 -26.27 -25.55 -7.32
N LYS A 714 -27.36 -24.83 -6.95
CA LYS A 714 -28.62 -24.81 -7.71
C LYS A 714 -28.49 -24.18 -9.10
N LEU A 715 -27.71 -23.10 -9.25
CA LEU A 715 -27.46 -22.50 -10.58
C LEU A 715 -26.74 -23.47 -11.52
N PHE A 716 -25.87 -24.33 -10.99
CA PHE A 716 -25.13 -25.35 -11.73
C PHE A 716 -25.75 -26.77 -11.62
N ASN A 717 -27.05 -26.87 -11.34
CA ASN A 717 -27.83 -28.13 -11.32
C ASN A 717 -27.29 -29.24 -10.37
N SER A 718 -26.71 -28.85 -9.24
CA SER A 718 -26.21 -29.75 -8.18
C SER A 718 -26.85 -29.42 -6.81
N THR A 719 -26.75 -30.33 -5.84
CA THR A 719 -27.21 -30.07 -4.47
C THR A 719 -26.06 -29.63 -3.55
N PHE A 720 -26.41 -28.96 -2.45
CA PHE A 720 -25.45 -28.62 -1.40
C PHE A 720 -24.77 -29.88 -0.81
N SER A 721 -25.47 -31.02 -0.75
CA SER A 721 -24.94 -32.28 -0.21
C SER A 721 -23.82 -32.83 -1.09
N ASP A 722 -24.03 -32.85 -2.41
CA ASP A 722 -23.04 -33.32 -3.39
C ASP A 722 -21.76 -32.47 -3.30
N GLN A 723 -21.92 -31.17 -3.13
CA GLN A 723 -20.81 -30.22 -3.05
C GLN A 723 -19.98 -30.39 -1.77
N ILE A 724 -20.60 -30.61 -0.60
CA ILE A 724 -19.84 -30.88 0.64
C ILE A 724 -19.24 -32.29 0.71
N GLN A 725 -19.71 -33.21 -0.15
CA GLN A 725 -19.13 -34.54 -0.38
C GLN A 725 -18.22 -34.62 -1.63
N SER A 726 -17.79 -33.49 -2.20
CA SER A 726 -16.90 -33.52 -3.37
C SER A 726 -15.45 -33.87 -3.03
N TRP A 727 -14.72 -34.36 -4.05
CA TRP A 727 -13.29 -34.65 -4.01
C TRP A 727 -12.86 -35.53 -2.82
N ASP A 728 -11.94 -35.08 -1.96
CA ASP A 728 -11.36 -35.91 -0.88
C ASP A 728 -12.38 -36.31 0.19
N ALA A 729 -13.52 -35.61 0.29
CA ALA A 729 -14.60 -35.96 1.21
C ALA A 729 -15.10 -37.39 0.97
N GLN A 730 -15.05 -37.85 -0.29
CA GLN A 730 -15.41 -39.21 -0.70
C GLN A 730 -14.44 -40.24 -0.11
N TRP A 731 -13.14 -39.95 -0.07
CA TRP A 731 -12.14 -40.84 0.53
C TRP A 731 -12.26 -40.88 2.05
N PHE A 732 -12.39 -39.73 2.71
CA PHE A 732 -12.62 -39.67 4.16
C PHE A 732 -13.91 -40.41 4.57
N THR A 733 -14.99 -40.26 3.79
CA THR A 733 -16.27 -40.96 4.03
C THR A 733 -16.15 -42.46 3.75
N ARG A 734 -15.56 -42.89 2.62
CA ARG A 734 -15.37 -44.32 2.29
C ARG A 734 -14.56 -45.06 3.36
N ILE A 735 -13.54 -44.41 3.95
CA ILE A 735 -12.76 -44.98 5.05
C ILE A 735 -13.57 -44.99 6.36
N ALA A 736 -14.37 -43.95 6.62
CA ALA A 736 -15.28 -43.94 7.78
C ALA A 736 -16.35 -45.04 7.68
N GLU A 737 -16.83 -45.37 6.48
CA GLU A 737 -17.81 -46.42 6.22
C GLU A 737 -17.15 -47.81 6.20
N PHE A 738 -16.31 -48.10 5.20
CA PHE A 738 -15.79 -49.44 4.95
C PHE A 738 -14.40 -49.74 5.55
N GLY A 739 -13.68 -48.71 5.99
CA GLY A 739 -12.26 -48.84 6.38
C GLY A 739 -11.31 -48.97 5.18
N TYR A 740 -10.01 -49.08 5.45
CA TYR A 740 -8.97 -48.97 4.41
C TYR A 740 -8.97 -50.09 3.35
N ARG A 741 -9.43 -51.30 3.70
CA ARG A 741 -9.51 -52.47 2.80
C ARG A 741 -10.93 -52.83 2.35
N GLY A 742 -11.94 -52.07 2.78
CA GLY A 742 -13.34 -52.38 2.52
C GLY A 742 -13.90 -51.66 1.30
N GLY A 743 -15.04 -52.15 0.81
CA GLY A 743 -15.72 -51.64 -0.38
C GLY A 743 -15.14 -52.21 -1.67
N GLU A 744 -15.62 -51.70 -2.80
CA GLU A 744 -15.23 -52.16 -4.14
C GLU A 744 -13.82 -51.68 -4.53
N ALA A 745 -13.23 -52.35 -5.52
CA ALA A 745 -11.95 -51.95 -6.12
C ALA A 745 -12.03 -50.55 -6.76
N ILE A 746 -10.91 -49.83 -6.79
CA ILE A 746 -10.82 -48.43 -7.21
C ILE A 746 -9.91 -48.36 -8.43
N ASP A 747 -10.43 -47.93 -9.58
CA ASP A 747 -9.69 -47.85 -10.86
C ASP A 747 -8.96 -49.15 -11.25
N GLY A 748 -9.55 -50.31 -10.90
CA GLY A 748 -8.96 -51.64 -11.09
C GLY A 748 -7.96 -52.08 -10.01
N ASN A 749 -7.65 -51.23 -9.03
CA ASN A 749 -6.68 -51.50 -7.95
C ASN A 749 -7.39 -51.83 -6.62
N PRO A 750 -6.70 -52.49 -5.66
CA PRO A 750 -7.22 -52.72 -4.31
C PRO A 750 -7.56 -51.40 -3.59
N PRO A 751 -8.56 -51.36 -2.68
CA PRO A 751 -8.96 -50.13 -1.98
C PRO A 751 -7.82 -49.39 -1.27
N GLU A 752 -6.85 -50.12 -0.69
CA GLU A 752 -5.67 -49.55 -0.05
C GLU A 752 -4.81 -48.68 -0.98
N PHE A 753 -4.83 -48.91 -2.30
CA PHE A 753 -4.05 -48.11 -3.27
C PHE A 753 -4.46 -46.64 -3.33
N ARG A 754 -5.69 -46.27 -2.90
CA ARG A 754 -6.07 -44.86 -2.72
C ARG A 754 -6.32 -44.48 -1.26
N THR A 755 -6.83 -45.38 -0.42
CA THR A 755 -7.24 -45.00 0.94
C THR A 755 -6.08 -44.69 1.88
N VAL A 756 -4.90 -45.34 1.77
CA VAL A 756 -3.81 -45.16 2.75
C VAL A 756 -3.21 -43.75 2.77
N ALA A 757 -3.42 -42.96 1.71
CA ALA A 757 -3.03 -41.54 1.65
C ALA A 757 -3.78 -40.66 2.68
N PHE A 758 -4.93 -41.11 3.18
CA PHE A 758 -5.78 -40.36 4.11
C PHE A 758 -5.62 -40.88 5.54
N LEU A 759 -5.15 -40.00 6.43
CA LEU A 759 -4.77 -40.36 7.79
C LEU A 759 -6.01 -40.57 8.71
N PRO A 760 -5.92 -41.43 9.74
CA PRO A 760 -7.09 -42.07 10.35
C PRO A 760 -7.91 -41.17 11.28
N GLY A 761 -7.37 -40.05 11.76
CA GLY A 761 -8.04 -39.21 12.75
C GLY A 761 -9.40 -38.66 12.29
N THR A 762 -9.50 -38.18 11.05
CA THR A 762 -10.78 -37.67 10.50
C THR A 762 -11.79 -38.79 10.21
N PRO A 763 -11.45 -39.90 9.51
CA PRO A 763 -12.38 -41.01 9.31
C PRO A 763 -12.89 -41.65 10.60
N TRP A 764 -12.04 -41.79 11.63
CA TRP A 764 -12.43 -42.34 12.92
C TRP A 764 -13.41 -41.43 13.67
N LEU A 765 -13.17 -40.11 13.67
CA LEU A 765 -14.08 -39.17 14.31
C LEU A 765 -15.42 -39.08 13.56
N LEU A 766 -15.40 -39.08 12.22
CA LEU A 766 -16.61 -39.11 11.39
C LEU A 766 -17.43 -40.39 11.62
N ARG A 767 -16.78 -41.56 11.67
CA ARG A 767 -17.41 -42.85 12.06
C ARG A 767 -18.04 -42.77 13.45
N ALA A 768 -17.35 -42.18 14.42
CA ALA A 768 -17.88 -42.02 15.77
C ALA A 768 -19.10 -41.08 15.80
N THR A 769 -19.06 -39.94 15.12
CA THR A 769 -20.20 -39.01 15.02
C THR A 769 -21.40 -39.66 14.34
N HIS A 770 -21.20 -40.37 13.23
CA HIS A 770 -22.25 -41.15 12.56
C HIS A 770 -22.87 -42.19 13.51
N ALA A 771 -22.05 -43.04 14.13
CA ALA A 771 -22.51 -44.12 15.02
C ALA A 771 -23.21 -43.61 16.31
N ILE A 772 -22.85 -42.42 16.81
CA ILE A 772 -23.48 -41.81 18.01
C ILE A 772 -24.80 -41.10 17.66
N THR A 773 -24.92 -40.53 16.46
CA THR A 773 -26.05 -39.64 16.11
C THR A 773 -27.09 -40.25 15.19
N GLY A 774 -26.74 -41.31 14.43
CA GLY A 774 -27.60 -41.90 13.40
C GLY A 774 -27.82 -41.00 12.17
N LEU A 775 -27.12 -39.87 12.07
CA LEU A 775 -27.14 -38.97 10.90
C LEU A 775 -26.44 -39.61 9.71
N ASP A 776 -26.84 -39.24 8.49
CA ASP A 776 -26.11 -39.59 7.27
C ASP A 776 -24.68 -38.99 7.27
N TRP A 777 -23.81 -39.48 6.39
CA TRP A 777 -22.41 -39.06 6.35
C TRP A 777 -22.20 -37.55 6.08
N ALA A 778 -23.08 -36.88 5.33
CA ALA A 778 -22.99 -35.43 5.11
C ALA A 778 -23.37 -34.65 6.37
N ALA A 779 -24.51 -34.98 6.99
CA ALA A 779 -24.97 -34.32 8.20
C ALA A 779 -24.07 -34.62 9.42
N ALA A 780 -23.55 -35.84 9.53
CA ALA A 780 -22.56 -36.21 10.54
C ALA A 780 -21.26 -35.41 10.38
N SER A 781 -20.75 -35.25 9.15
CA SER A 781 -19.59 -34.40 8.84
C SER A 781 -19.84 -32.94 9.21
N LEU A 782 -20.97 -32.38 8.78
CA LEU A 782 -21.31 -30.98 9.03
C LEU A 782 -21.43 -30.69 10.54
N LEU A 783 -22.06 -31.59 11.29
CA LEU A 783 -22.17 -31.50 12.76
C LEU A 783 -20.80 -31.64 13.45
N MET A 784 -20.00 -32.63 13.04
CA MET A 784 -18.63 -32.83 13.55
C MET A 784 -17.80 -31.56 13.40
N ASN A 785 -17.76 -30.98 12.19
CA ASN A 785 -16.97 -29.79 11.92
C ASN A 785 -17.54 -28.52 12.56
N ALA A 786 -18.86 -28.38 12.69
CA ALA A 786 -19.46 -27.25 13.40
C ALA A 786 -19.04 -27.22 14.88
N ILE A 787 -19.01 -28.39 15.55
CA ILE A 787 -18.54 -28.53 16.93
C ILE A 787 -17.04 -28.22 17.02
N ILE A 788 -16.22 -28.83 16.16
CA ILE A 788 -14.76 -28.61 16.09
C ILE A 788 -14.44 -27.12 15.85
N GLY A 789 -15.13 -26.48 14.90
CA GLY A 789 -14.95 -25.08 14.52
C GLY A 789 -15.32 -24.10 15.63
N ALA A 790 -16.38 -24.39 16.40
CA ALA A 790 -16.74 -23.61 17.58
C ALA A 790 -15.67 -23.71 18.68
N ILE A 791 -15.17 -24.92 18.98
CA ILE A 791 -14.09 -25.13 19.96
C ILE A 791 -12.80 -24.45 19.51
N ALA A 792 -12.39 -24.67 18.25
CA ALA A 792 -11.22 -24.03 17.63
C ALA A 792 -11.33 -22.49 17.68
N THR A 793 -12.52 -21.93 17.50
CA THR A 793 -12.79 -20.49 17.60
C THR A 793 -12.61 -19.95 19.03
N CYS A 794 -13.10 -20.65 20.05
CA CYS A 794 -12.87 -20.26 21.46
C CYS A 794 -11.39 -20.33 21.85
N LEU A 795 -10.67 -21.35 21.36
CA LEU A 795 -9.23 -21.49 21.55
C LEU A 795 -8.45 -20.37 20.85
N LEU A 796 -8.80 -20.06 19.60
CA LEU A 796 -8.22 -18.95 18.85
C LEU A 796 -8.44 -17.63 19.60
N ALA A 797 -9.67 -17.32 20.04
CA ALA A 797 -9.96 -16.13 20.83
C ALA A 797 -9.10 -16.05 22.11
N THR A 798 -8.89 -17.18 22.79
CA THR A 798 -8.02 -17.29 23.97
C THR A 798 -6.55 -17.03 23.63
N ILE A 799 -6.04 -17.56 22.51
CA ILE A 799 -4.68 -17.31 22.01
C ILE A 799 -4.49 -15.82 21.68
N ILE A 800 -5.45 -15.19 20.99
CA ILE A 800 -5.39 -13.77 20.64
C ILE A 800 -5.38 -12.87 21.88
N ARG A 801 -6.17 -13.21 22.91
CA ARG A 801 -6.20 -12.48 24.20
C ARG A 801 -4.88 -12.55 24.97
N LYS A 802 -3.99 -13.52 24.71
CA LYS A 802 -2.60 -13.52 25.24
C LYS A 802 -1.68 -12.48 24.59
N PHE A 803 -2.03 -11.96 23.41
CA PHE A 803 -1.22 -10.96 22.67
C PHE A 803 -1.85 -9.56 22.62
N THR A 804 -3.18 -9.46 22.73
CA THR A 804 -3.90 -8.17 22.64
C THR A 804 -5.23 -8.18 23.37
N SER A 805 -5.55 -7.09 24.06
CA SER A 805 -6.84 -6.86 24.71
C SER A 805 -7.95 -6.45 23.73
N SER A 806 -7.60 -6.10 22.49
CA SER A 806 -8.54 -5.56 21.51
C SER A 806 -9.54 -6.62 21.02
N LEU A 807 -10.83 -6.42 21.34
CA LEU A 807 -11.93 -7.26 20.82
C LEU A 807 -11.97 -7.28 19.28
N LEU A 808 -11.68 -6.15 18.63
CA LEU A 808 -11.58 -6.07 17.16
C LEU A 808 -10.50 -7.03 16.62
N ALA A 809 -9.39 -7.23 17.33
CA ALA A 809 -8.38 -8.21 16.92
C ALA A 809 -8.91 -9.65 16.93
N VAL A 810 -9.75 -9.99 17.92
CA VAL A 810 -10.41 -11.31 17.99
C VAL A 810 -11.42 -11.45 16.86
N VAL A 811 -12.32 -10.48 16.69
CA VAL A 811 -13.35 -10.49 15.64
C VAL A 811 -12.73 -10.62 14.24
N LEU A 812 -11.70 -9.84 13.92
CA LEU A 812 -11.01 -9.94 12.62
C LEU A 812 -10.26 -11.26 12.46
N ALA A 813 -9.56 -11.75 13.50
CA ALA A 813 -8.85 -13.03 13.44
C ALA A 813 -9.80 -14.22 13.23
N VAL A 814 -10.97 -14.20 13.87
CA VAL A 814 -12.00 -15.24 13.75
C VAL A 814 -12.73 -15.14 12.42
N ALA A 815 -13.03 -13.94 11.92
CA ALA A 815 -13.57 -13.76 10.57
C ALA A 815 -12.60 -14.30 9.49
N VAL A 816 -11.28 -14.07 9.66
CA VAL A 816 -10.25 -14.68 8.80
C VAL A 816 -10.25 -16.20 8.90
N PHE A 817 -10.29 -16.77 10.11
CA PHE A 817 -10.36 -18.22 10.26
C PHE A 817 -11.62 -18.81 9.60
N ALA A 818 -12.78 -18.20 9.84
CA ALA A 818 -14.07 -18.67 9.32
C ALA A 818 -14.27 -18.46 7.81
N GLY A 819 -13.52 -17.54 7.18
CA GLY A 819 -13.81 -17.05 5.83
C GLY A 819 -12.60 -16.94 4.89
N PHE A 820 -11.45 -17.54 5.22
CA PHE A 820 -10.30 -17.57 4.31
C PHE A 820 -10.62 -18.27 2.98
N PRO A 821 -9.89 -18.01 1.88
CA PRO A 821 -9.82 -18.89 0.72
C PRO A 821 -9.81 -20.40 1.08
N MET A 822 -10.78 -21.16 0.55
CA MET A 822 -11.05 -22.59 0.87
C MET A 822 -11.61 -22.91 2.27
N SER A 823 -12.12 -21.93 3.01
CA SER A 823 -12.79 -22.13 4.32
C SER A 823 -14.07 -22.97 4.27
N VAL A 824 -14.62 -23.28 3.10
CA VAL A 824 -15.68 -24.31 2.93
C VAL A 824 -15.23 -25.71 3.36
N THR A 825 -13.91 -25.99 3.38
CA THR A 825 -13.37 -27.24 3.93
C THR A 825 -13.64 -27.42 5.44
N TYR A 826 -14.13 -26.38 6.13
CA TYR A 826 -14.68 -26.49 7.50
C TYR A 826 -16.16 -26.94 7.54
N MET A 827 -16.77 -27.28 6.39
CA MET A 827 -18.07 -27.94 6.27
C MET A 827 -17.96 -29.37 5.70
N MET A 828 -17.10 -29.54 4.69
CA MET A 828 -16.84 -30.81 3.99
C MET A 828 -16.26 -31.89 4.91
N ALA A 829 -16.35 -33.17 4.52
CA ALA A 829 -15.74 -34.28 5.26
C ALA A 829 -14.20 -34.31 5.11
N TYR A 830 -13.54 -33.28 5.64
CA TYR A 830 -12.15 -32.92 5.42
C TYR A 830 -11.36 -32.84 6.74
N SER A 831 -10.02 -32.87 6.67
CA SER A 831 -9.16 -32.88 7.86
C SER A 831 -8.78 -31.48 8.37
N GLU A 832 -9.08 -30.44 7.58
CA GLU A 832 -8.75 -29.04 7.82
C GLU A 832 -9.30 -28.50 9.16
N ALA A 833 -10.53 -28.84 9.53
CA ALA A 833 -11.13 -28.42 10.81
C ALA A 833 -10.41 -29.05 12.02
N LEU A 834 -10.22 -30.38 11.99
CA LEU A 834 -9.59 -31.13 13.08
C LEU A 834 -8.10 -30.79 13.21
N PHE A 835 -7.40 -30.57 12.10
CA PHE A 835 -6.02 -30.09 12.08
C PHE A 835 -5.91 -28.67 12.67
N ALA A 836 -6.86 -27.78 12.39
CA ALA A 836 -6.89 -26.45 12.99
C ALA A 836 -7.08 -26.50 14.52
N LEU A 837 -7.98 -27.37 15.02
CA LEU A 837 -8.17 -27.61 16.45
C LEU A 837 -6.88 -28.09 17.13
N CYS A 838 -6.24 -29.15 16.61
CA CYS A 838 -4.99 -29.67 17.15
C CYS A 838 -3.87 -28.61 17.12
N THR A 839 -3.79 -27.83 16.04
CA THR A 839 -2.80 -26.74 15.91
C THR A 839 -3.02 -25.63 16.95
N PHE A 840 -4.26 -25.24 17.21
CA PHE A 840 -4.56 -24.23 18.24
C PHE A 840 -4.33 -24.76 19.66
N LEU A 841 -4.68 -26.03 19.95
CA LEU A 841 -4.37 -26.66 21.24
C LEU A 841 -2.84 -26.79 21.45
N PHE A 842 -2.09 -27.20 20.42
CA PHE A 842 -0.62 -27.20 20.44
C PHE A 842 -0.03 -25.82 20.75
N ILE A 843 -0.46 -24.78 20.02
CA ILE A 843 0.02 -23.40 20.22
C ILE A 843 -0.34 -22.92 21.64
N LEU A 844 -1.54 -23.22 22.14
CA LEU A 844 -1.98 -22.85 23.48
C LEU A 844 -1.17 -23.57 24.56
N GLY A 845 -0.94 -24.88 24.42
CA GLY A 845 -0.10 -25.68 25.32
C GLY A 845 1.32 -25.16 25.37
N TYR A 846 1.95 -24.94 24.21
CA TYR A 846 3.30 -24.35 24.12
C TYR A 846 3.37 -22.98 24.79
N LEU A 847 2.41 -22.08 24.56
CA LEU A 847 2.35 -20.75 25.18
C LEU A 847 2.10 -20.82 26.71
N ASN A 848 1.43 -21.86 27.19
CA ASN A 848 1.24 -22.15 28.62
C ASN A 848 2.43 -22.89 29.25
N LYS A 849 3.41 -23.36 28.45
CA LYS A 849 4.50 -24.30 28.83
C LYS A 849 3.99 -25.70 29.25
N ASP A 850 2.77 -26.05 28.84
CA ASP A 850 2.24 -27.40 28.93
C ASP A 850 2.78 -28.24 27.76
N PHE A 851 3.99 -28.75 27.96
CA PHE A 851 4.68 -29.58 26.97
C PHE A 851 4.01 -30.95 26.73
N PRO A 852 3.41 -31.62 27.74
CA PRO A 852 2.57 -32.80 27.51
C PRO A 852 1.40 -32.53 26.55
N LEU A 853 0.59 -31.49 26.82
CA LEU A 853 -0.51 -31.10 25.90
C LEU A 853 0.04 -30.79 24.51
N ALA A 854 1.13 -30.01 24.41
CA ALA A 854 1.77 -29.71 23.14
C ALA A 854 2.23 -30.97 22.36
N ALA A 855 2.72 -32.00 23.05
CA ALA A 855 3.09 -33.27 22.40
C ALA A 855 1.89 -34.10 21.97
N THR A 856 0.87 -34.24 22.81
CA THR A 856 -0.35 -34.97 22.49
C THR A 856 -1.05 -34.37 21.27
N GLU A 857 -1.14 -33.06 21.18
CA GLU A 857 -1.83 -32.37 20.09
C GLU A 857 -1.06 -32.43 18.77
N VAL A 858 0.29 -32.43 18.81
CA VAL A 858 1.10 -32.68 17.60
C VAL A 858 1.03 -34.16 17.20
N PHE A 859 1.00 -35.10 18.15
CA PHE A 859 0.80 -36.53 17.88
C PHE A 859 -0.55 -36.78 17.21
N MET A 860 -1.62 -36.13 17.68
CA MET A 860 -2.94 -36.16 17.05
C MET A 860 -2.93 -35.46 15.68
N ALA A 861 -2.27 -34.31 15.52
CA ALA A 861 -2.13 -33.66 14.22
C ALA A 861 -1.41 -34.55 13.19
N CYS A 862 -0.37 -35.28 13.61
CA CYS A 862 0.33 -36.30 12.80
C CYS A 862 -0.52 -37.54 12.48
N LEU A 863 -1.66 -37.75 13.15
CA LEU A 863 -2.67 -38.77 12.81
C LEU A 863 -3.84 -38.20 11.97
N VAL A 864 -3.83 -36.90 11.68
CA VAL A 864 -4.88 -36.19 10.93
C VAL A 864 -4.35 -35.70 9.58
N ARG A 865 -3.10 -35.22 9.50
CA ARG A 865 -2.41 -34.84 8.25
C ARG A 865 -0.90 -35.06 8.35
N MET A 866 -0.26 -35.33 7.21
CA MET A 866 1.21 -35.33 7.09
C MET A 866 1.84 -33.99 7.52
N THR A 867 1.13 -32.87 7.37
CA THR A 867 1.55 -31.54 7.85
C THR A 867 1.63 -31.41 9.38
N GLY A 868 1.25 -32.46 10.13
CA GLY A 868 1.54 -32.55 11.57
C GLY A 868 3.05 -32.60 11.86
N TYR A 869 3.85 -33.17 10.95
CA TYR A 869 5.31 -33.17 11.11
C TYR A 869 5.91 -31.76 11.07
N ASP A 870 5.30 -30.82 10.35
CA ASP A 870 5.72 -29.40 10.36
C ASP A 870 5.52 -28.77 11.74
N LEU A 871 4.47 -29.17 12.47
CA LEU A 871 4.22 -28.76 13.84
C LEU A 871 5.23 -29.42 14.81
N ALA A 872 5.63 -30.67 14.58
CA ALA A 872 6.68 -31.33 15.34
C ALA A 872 8.05 -30.64 15.16
N ILE A 873 8.38 -30.22 13.93
CA ILE A 873 9.58 -29.44 13.61
C ILE A 873 9.50 -28.05 14.26
N ALA A 874 8.35 -27.38 14.18
CA ALA A 874 8.11 -26.10 14.85
C ALA A 874 8.25 -26.22 16.38
N PHE A 875 7.75 -27.31 16.98
CA PHE A 875 7.90 -27.61 18.40
C PHE A 875 9.37 -27.81 18.78
N ALA A 876 10.11 -28.62 18.04
CA ALA A 876 11.54 -28.86 18.24
C ALA A 876 12.36 -27.56 18.17
N ILE A 877 12.09 -26.69 17.18
CA ILE A 877 12.73 -25.38 17.04
C ILE A 877 12.35 -24.45 18.20
N GLY A 878 11.07 -24.44 18.61
CA GLY A 878 10.60 -23.67 19.76
C GLY A 878 11.31 -24.06 21.05
N VAL A 879 11.43 -25.36 21.32
CA VAL A 879 12.15 -25.91 22.47
C VAL A 879 13.65 -25.61 22.37
N LEU A 880 14.28 -25.77 21.21
CA LEU A 880 15.70 -25.47 21.00
C LEU A 880 16.05 -24.00 21.28
N LEU A 881 15.16 -23.06 20.91
CA LEU A 881 15.40 -21.63 21.08
C LEU A 881 15.01 -21.10 22.48
N HIS A 882 13.90 -21.57 23.06
CA HIS A 882 13.34 -21.00 24.29
C HIS A 882 13.47 -21.89 25.53
N HIS A 883 13.60 -23.21 25.34
CA HIS A 883 13.49 -24.20 26.43
C HIS A 883 14.59 -25.28 26.42
N ARG A 884 15.74 -25.03 25.76
CA ARG A 884 16.79 -26.05 25.48
C ARG A 884 17.31 -26.87 26.66
N ARG A 885 17.18 -26.37 27.89
CA ARG A 885 17.58 -27.05 29.14
C ARG A 885 16.48 -27.94 29.75
N ASN A 886 15.25 -27.90 29.23
CA ASN A 886 14.12 -28.63 29.77
C ASN A 886 14.03 -30.03 29.15
N VAL A 887 14.54 -31.04 29.86
CA VAL A 887 14.51 -32.45 29.44
C VAL A 887 13.07 -32.94 29.20
N ARG A 888 12.08 -32.51 30.00
CA ARG A 888 10.67 -32.89 29.79
C ARG A 888 10.16 -32.38 28.43
N ALA A 889 10.53 -31.17 28.03
CA ALA A 889 10.15 -30.62 26.73
C ALA A 889 10.80 -31.39 25.57
N TRP A 890 12.06 -31.85 25.71
CA TRP A 890 12.70 -32.70 24.70
C TRP A 890 12.07 -34.10 24.61
N ILE A 891 11.66 -34.71 25.73
CA ILE A 891 10.89 -35.97 25.72
C ILE A 891 9.55 -35.75 24.99
N CYS A 892 8.86 -34.64 25.27
CA CYS A 892 7.62 -34.26 24.58
C CYS A 892 7.82 -34.09 23.05
N VAL A 893 8.90 -33.42 22.64
CA VAL A 893 9.30 -33.30 21.22
C VAL A 893 9.61 -34.66 20.56
N ALA A 894 10.22 -35.60 21.28
CA ALA A 894 10.53 -36.93 20.77
C ALA A 894 9.27 -37.83 20.64
N ILE A 895 8.27 -37.64 21.51
CA ILE A 895 6.99 -38.38 21.45
C ILE A 895 6.07 -37.82 20.35
N ALA A 896 6.06 -36.50 20.16
CA ALA A 896 5.17 -35.80 19.22
C ALA A 896 5.06 -36.42 17.80
N PRO A 897 6.16 -36.75 17.07
CA PRO A 897 6.04 -37.31 15.72
C PRO A 897 5.63 -38.80 15.68
N LEU A 898 5.56 -39.49 16.82
CA LEU A 898 5.34 -40.96 16.83
C LEU A 898 3.96 -41.36 16.31
N GLY A 899 2.93 -40.52 16.42
CA GLY A 899 1.59 -40.82 15.91
C GLY A 899 1.59 -41.06 14.40
N GLY A 900 2.22 -40.13 13.67
CA GLY A 900 2.44 -40.27 12.23
C GLY A 900 3.35 -41.46 11.91
N ALA A 901 4.43 -41.66 12.67
CA ALA A 901 5.37 -42.75 12.41
C ALA A 901 4.72 -44.14 12.58
N ILE A 902 3.88 -44.32 13.60
CA ILE A 902 3.10 -45.56 13.83
C ILE A 902 2.13 -45.79 12.66
N TYR A 903 1.40 -44.75 12.24
CA TYR A 903 0.50 -44.87 11.09
C TYR A 903 1.25 -45.20 9.80
N MET A 904 2.37 -44.52 9.50
CA MET A 904 3.15 -44.77 8.28
C MET A 904 3.76 -46.17 8.24
N LEU A 905 4.25 -46.71 9.37
CA LEU A 905 4.73 -48.08 9.45
C LEU A 905 3.60 -49.12 9.24
N TRP A 906 2.39 -48.82 9.71
CA TRP A 906 1.21 -49.65 9.47
C TRP A 906 0.70 -49.56 8.03
N ALA A 907 0.62 -48.36 7.47
CA ALA A 907 0.17 -48.10 6.10
C ALA A 907 1.14 -48.65 5.06
N ASP A 908 2.46 -48.52 5.30
CA ASP A 908 3.48 -49.19 4.50
C ASP A 908 3.32 -50.72 4.55
N HIS A 909 3.12 -51.29 5.74
CA HIS A 909 2.85 -52.73 5.86
C HIS A 909 1.57 -53.15 5.09
N LEU A 910 0.52 -52.35 5.15
CA LEU A 910 -0.75 -52.61 4.45
C LEU A 910 -0.58 -52.58 2.92
N ALA A 911 0.26 -51.68 2.41
CA ALA A 911 0.49 -51.42 0.99
C ALA A 911 1.71 -52.13 0.39
N ARG A 912 2.35 -53.10 1.09
CA ARG A 912 3.57 -53.78 0.58
C ARG A 912 3.37 -54.44 -0.77
N ASP A 913 2.20 -55.04 -0.99
CA ASP A 913 1.85 -55.73 -2.23
C ASP A 913 1.72 -54.76 -3.42
N THR A 914 1.62 -53.45 -3.15
CA THR A 914 1.62 -52.35 -4.14
C THR A 914 2.86 -51.43 -3.98
N GLY A 915 3.99 -51.94 -3.46
CA GLY A 915 5.26 -51.21 -3.38
C GLY A 915 5.49 -50.37 -2.11
N GLY A 916 4.59 -50.42 -1.13
CA GLY A 916 4.68 -49.67 0.13
C GLY A 916 4.11 -48.25 0.04
N TYR A 917 4.15 -47.51 1.15
CA TYR A 917 3.45 -46.22 1.26
C TYR A 917 3.93 -45.18 0.25
N PHE A 918 5.24 -45.10 0.01
CA PHE A 918 5.82 -44.08 -0.86
C PHE A 918 5.57 -44.35 -2.35
N ALA A 919 5.56 -45.61 -2.79
CA ALA A 919 5.14 -45.96 -4.16
C ALA A 919 3.70 -45.52 -4.41
N VAL A 920 2.79 -45.75 -3.45
CA VAL A 920 1.40 -45.29 -3.53
C VAL A 920 1.28 -43.75 -3.60
N GLN A 921 2.18 -42.98 -2.97
CA GLN A 921 2.20 -41.51 -3.11
C GLN A 921 2.74 -41.04 -4.49
N GLU A 922 3.72 -41.75 -5.05
CA GLU A 922 4.31 -41.46 -6.36
C GLU A 922 3.37 -41.87 -7.50
N ASP A 923 3.03 -43.16 -7.59
CA ASP A 923 2.22 -43.74 -8.67
C ASP A 923 0.71 -43.41 -8.55
N GLY A 924 0.20 -43.28 -7.32
CA GLY A 924 -1.23 -43.04 -7.06
C GLY A 924 -1.65 -41.57 -7.09
N TRP A 925 -0.71 -40.64 -6.80
CA TRP A 925 -1.02 -39.21 -6.57
C TRP A 925 -0.02 -38.22 -7.20
N GLY A 926 1.15 -38.66 -7.69
CA GLY A 926 2.11 -37.78 -8.38
C GLY A 926 2.79 -36.72 -7.49
N THR A 927 2.83 -36.94 -6.16
CA THR A 927 3.34 -35.94 -5.19
C THR A 927 4.67 -36.35 -4.57
N GLN A 928 5.65 -35.44 -4.58
CA GLN A 928 7.01 -35.65 -4.05
C GLN A 928 7.59 -34.37 -3.45
N PHE A 929 8.58 -34.49 -2.57
CA PHE A 929 9.34 -33.34 -2.09
C PHE A 929 10.46 -33.00 -3.09
N ASP A 930 10.22 -32.01 -3.97
CA ASP A 930 11.08 -31.72 -5.12
C ASP A 930 12.05 -30.53 -4.88
N ILE A 931 11.96 -29.90 -3.71
CA ILE A 931 12.62 -28.65 -3.32
C ILE A 931 12.08 -27.45 -4.13
N GLY A 932 10.81 -27.50 -4.54
CA GLY A 932 10.08 -26.40 -5.19
C GLY A 932 10.48 -26.14 -6.65
N LYS A 933 11.00 -27.14 -7.37
CA LYS A 933 11.34 -27.04 -8.80
C LYS A 933 10.09 -26.85 -9.66
N THR A 934 9.06 -27.66 -9.44
CA THR A 934 7.72 -27.51 -10.05
C THR A 934 7.17 -26.11 -9.76
N THR A 935 7.26 -25.65 -8.50
CA THR A 935 6.83 -24.29 -8.15
C THR A 935 7.64 -23.22 -8.89
N LEU A 936 8.97 -23.30 -8.95
CA LEU A 936 9.80 -22.33 -9.67
C LEU A 936 9.63 -22.35 -11.21
N HIS A 937 9.23 -23.50 -11.77
CA HIS A 937 9.01 -23.70 -13.20
C HIS A 937 7.64 -23.20 -13.68
N ASP A 938 6.57 -23.50 -12.94
CA ASP A 938 5.19 -23.24 -13.38
C ASP A 938 4.59 -21.94 -12.81
N LEU A 939 5.05 -21.47 -11.65
CA LEU A 939 4.61 -20.19 -11.07
C LEU A 939 4.78 -18.97 -12.00
N PRO A 940 5.81 -18.86 -12.88
CA PRO A 940 5.84 -17.80 -13.89
C PRO A 940 4.66 -17.92 -14.86
N ARG A 941 4.43 -19.12 -15.43
CA ARG A 941 3.34 -19.36 -16.38
C ARG A 941 1.99 -19.00 -15.75
N GLN A 942 1.75 -19.43 -14.51
CA GLN A 942 0.48 -19.19 -13.83
C GLN A 942 0.25 -17.74 -13.37
N ILE A 943 1.30 -16.98 -13.02
CA ILE A 943 1.16 -15.54 -12.74
C ILE A 943 0.98 -14.73 -14.03
N PHE A 944 1.69 -15.10 -15.10
CA PHE A 944 1.94 -14.20 -16.23
C PHE A 944 1.17 -14.53 -17.52
N ALA A 945 0.75 -15.77 -17.73
CA ALA A 945 -0.12 -16.17 -18.85
C ALA A 945 -1.62 -16.19 -18.48
N LEU A 946 -1.95 -16.36 -17.19
CA LEU A 946 -3.31 -16.56 -16.66
C LEU A 946 -4.11 -17.63 -17.40
N GLU A 947 -3.65 -18.88 -17.30
CA GLU A 947 -4.35 -20.06 -17.85
C GLU A 947 -5.70 -20.33 -17.16
N GLY A 948 -5.97 -19.69 -16.02
CA GLY A 948 -7.29 -19.65 -15.39
C GLY A 948 -7.33 -18.92 -14.06
N VAL A 949 -8.53 -18.80 -13.48
CA VAL A 949 -8.76 -18.22 -12.14
C VAL A 949 -8.02 -19.01 -11.06
N VAL A 950 -8.10 -20.34 -11.10
CA VAL A 950 -7.62 -21.20 -10.00
C VAL A 950 -6.09 -21.25 -9.87
N PRO A 951 -5.30 -21.43 -10.95
CA PRO A 951 -3.84 -21.38 -10.85
C PRO A 951 -3.29 -20.02 -10.40
N LEU A 952 -3.98 -18.92 -10.74
CA LEU A 952 -3.67 -17.59 -10.22
C LEU A 952 -3.87 -17.53 -8.70
N TRP A 953 -4.96 -18.08 -8.15
CA TRP A 953 -5.16 -18.13 -6.70
C TRP A 953 -4.14 -19.02 -5.99
N GLY A 954 -3.74 -20.14 -6.58
CA GLY A 954 -2.61 -20.94 -6.10
C GLY A 954 -1.32 -20.11 -6.03
N SER A 955 -1.05 -19.34 -7.09
CA SER A 955 0.11 -18.44 -7.19
C SER A 955 0.06 -17.29 -6.16
N LEU A 956 -1.10 -16.67 -5.96
CA LEU A 956 -1.32 -15.61 -4.97
C LEU A 956 -1.21 -16.13 -3.54
N ALA A 957 -1.67 -17.37 -3.26
CA ALA A 957 -1.50 -18.00 -1.96
C ALA A 957 -0.01 -18.28 -1.64
N ILE A 958 0.77 -18.73 -2.63
CA ILE A 958 2.23 -18.91 -2.52
C ILE A 958 2.93 -17.56 -2.26
N LEU A 959 2.65 -16.54 -3.07
CA LEU A 959 3.25 -15.21 -2.90
C LEU A 959 2.84 -14.54 -1.57
N GLY A 960 1.59 -14.70 -1.16
CA GLY A 960 1.07 -14.23 0.13
C GLY A 960 1.76 -14.90 1.31
N THR A 961 1.95 -16.23 1.24
CA THR A 961 2.69 -17.03 2.23
C THR A 961 4.13 -16.54 2.37
N LEU A 962 4.87 -16.41 1.27
CA LEU A 962 6.25 -15.91 1.27
C LEU A 962 6.32 -14.47 1.80
N THR A 963 5.39 -13.61 1.38
CA THR A 963 5.33 -12.20 1.82
C THR A 963 5.08 -12.10 3.31
N LEU A 964 4.07 -12.79 3.85
CA LEU A 964 3.74 -12.75 5.28
C LEU A 964 4.81 -13.45 6.13
N THR A 965 5.50 -14.47 5.60
CA THR A 965 6.69 -15.06 6.23
C THR A 965 7.78 -14.01 6.44
N ILE A 966 8.17 -13.30 5.38
CA ILE A 966 9.22 -12.25 5.42
C ILE A 966 8.78 -11.06 6.29
N VAL A 967 7.52 -10.62 6.16
CA VAL A 967 6.95 -9.56 7.02
C VAL A 967 6.95 -9.99 8.48
N GLY A 968 6.72 -11.26 8.80
CA GLY A 968 6.77 -11.78 10.17
C GLY A 968 8.14 -11.70 10.81
N ILE A 969 9.22 -11.92 10.05
CA ILE A 969 10.60 -11.69 10.50
C ILE A 969 10.83 -10.19 10.79
N VAL A 970 10.42 -9.31 9.86
CA VAL A 970 10.65 -7.86 9.93
C VAL A 970 9.80 -7.18 11.02
N ARG A 971 8.59 -7.70 11.28
CA ARG A 971 7.63 -7.16 12.26
C ARG A 971 7.61 -7.89 13.60
N ARG A 972 8.34 -9.01 13.74
CA ARG A 972 8.33 -9.90 14.91
C ARG A 972 6.92 -10.37 15.25
N PHE A 973 6.32 -11.14 14.35
CA PHE A 973 5.03 -11.80 14.56
C PHE A 973 5.07 -12.77 15.78
N PRO A 974 3.92 -13.10 16.38
CA PRO A 974 3.81 -14.10 17.46
C PRO A 974 4.53 -15.41 17.10
N PHE A 975 5.65 -15.68 17.77
CA PHE A 975 6.69 -16.60 17.28
C PHE A 975 6.16 -17.97 16.85
N MET A 976 5.44 -18.68 17.73
CA MET A 976 4.99 -20.04 17.42
C MET A 976 3.91 -20.07 16.33
N MET A 977 2.97 -19.11 16.33
CA MET A 977 1.94 -19.02 15.28
C MET A 977 2.57 -18.76 13.90
N TRP A 978 3.54 -17.84 13.84
CA TRP A 978 4.31 -17.55 12.63
C TRP A 978 5.14 -18.77 12.19
N LEU A 979 5.79 -19.47 13.12
CA LEU A 979 6.62 -20.64 12.81
C LEU A 979 5.78 -21.82 12.28
N CYS A 980 4.61 -22.09 12.88
CA CYS A 980 3.69 -23.13 12.41
C CYS A 980 3.20 -22.84 10.99
N GLY A 981 2.69 -21.63 10.74
CA GLY A 981 2.22 -21.23 9.41
C GLY A 981 3.35 -21.22 8.38
N THR A 982 4.54 -20.74 8.75
CA THR A 982 5.72 -20.76 7.87
C THR A 982 6.17 -22.19 7.56
N GLY A 983 6.17 -23.10 8.53
CA GLY A 983 6.56 -24.50 8.35
C GLY A 983 5.67 -25.22 7.35
N VAL A 984 4.36 -25.27 7.63
CA VAL A 984 3.35 -25.87 6.73
C VAL A 984 3.37 -25.20 5.35
N GLY A 985 3.52 -23.86 5.31
CA GLY A 985 3.62 -23.11 4.07
C GLY A 985 4.83 -23.47 3.22
N LEU A 986 6.01 -23.60 3.83
CA LEU A 986 7.23 -23.98 3.12
C LEU A 986 7.20 -25.46 2.69
N ASN A 987 6.65 -26.37 3.50
CA ASN A 987 6.49 -27.78 3.12
C ASN A 987 5.66 -27.91 1.83
N VAL A 988 4.52 -27.20 1.76
CA VAL A 988 3.71 -27.12 0.53
C VAL A 988 4.50 -26.49 -0.62
N ILE A 989 5.16 -25.34 -0.42
CA ILE A 989 5.89 -24.61 -1.48
C ILE A 989 7.11 -25.39 -2.02
N LEU A 990 7.70 -26.29 -1.23
CA LEU A 990 8.87 -27.10 -1.59
C LEU A 990 8.52 -28.51 -2.08
N SER A 991 7.22 -28.79 -2.30
CA SER A 991 6.71 -30.05 -2.83
C SER A 991 6.07 -29.88 -4.21
N SER A 992 6.16 -30.92 -5.03
CA SER A 992 5.47 -31.04 -6.32
C SER A 992 3.95 -31.24 -6.13
N GLY A 993 3.23 -31.50 -7.22
CA GLY A 993 1.78 -31.66 -7.23
C GLY A 993 1.03 -30.42 -7.71
N TYR A 994 -0.26 -30.61 -7.96
CA TYR A 994 -1.10 -29.69 -8.74
C TYR A 994 -1.16 -28.25 -8.19
N PHE A 995 -1.27 -27.26 -9.09
CA PHE A 995 -1.38 -25.85 -8.71
C PHE A 995 -2.77 -25.47 -8.16
N HIS A 996 -3.83 -26.17 -8.61
CA HIS A 996 -5.20 -25.93 -8.16
C HIS A 996 -5.50 -26.44 -6.75
N SER A 997 -4.71 -27.36 -6.20
CA SER A 997 -4.84 -27.79 -4.80
C SER A 997 -4.22 -26.80 -3.80
N ARG A 998 -3.28 -25.94 -4.26
CA ARG A 998 -2.47 -25.06 -3.41
C ARG A 998 -3.27 -24.08 -2.54
N PRO A 999 -4.40 -23.47 -2.97
CA PRO A 999 -5.24 -22.62 -2.11
C PRO A 999 -5.74 -23.34 -0.86
N ARG A 1000 -6.12 -24.62 -0.98
CA ARG A 1000 -6.52 -25.46 0.16
C ARG A 1000 -5.31 -25.83 1.03
N LEU A 1001 -4.24 -26.32 0.41
CA LEU A 1001 -3.05 -26.76 1.15
C LEU A 1001 -2.40 -25.62 1.96
N LEU A 1002 -2.56 -24.38 1.51
CA LEU A 1002 -2.10 -23.16 2.19
C LEU A 1002 -3.16 -22.49 3.09
N LEU A 1003 -4.34 -23.08 3.29
CA LEU A 1003 -5.41 -22.52 4.14
C LEU A 1003 -4.91 -22.19 5.55
N MET A 1004 -4.40 -23.19 6.29
CA MET A 1004 -3.98 -23.01 7.68
C MET A 1004 -2.77 -22.07 7.80
N THR A 1005 -1.86 -22.14 6.83
CA THR A 1005 -0.73 -21.22 6.66
C THR A 1005 -1.19 -19.78 6.51
N GLY A 1006 -2.11 -19.54 5.58
CA GLY A 1006 -2.68 -18.23 5.30
C GLY A 1006 -3.42 -17.66 6.50
N VAL A 1007 -4.27 -18.47 7.15
CA VAL A 1007 -4.97 -18.15 8.40
C VAL A 1007 -3.97 -17.72 9.49
N LEU A 1008 -3.00 -18.57 9.87
CA LEU A 1008 -2.06 -18.27 10.94
C LEU A 1008 -1.22 -17.01 10.67
N LEU A 1009 -0.68 -16.87 9.46
CA LEU A 1009 0.15 -15.73 9.08
C LEU A 1009 -0.66 -14.42 8.97
N THR A 1010 -1.91 -14.49 8.51
CA THR A 1010 -2.82 -13.35 8.44
C THR A 1010 -3.27 -12.89 9.83
N ILE A 1011 -3.56 -13.84 10.71
CA ILE A 1011 -3.89 -13.56 12.11
C ILE A 1011 -2.72 -12.86 12.83
N CYS A 1012 -1.48 -13.30 12.60
CA CYS A 1012 -0.29 -12.61 13.10
C CYS A 1012 -0.16 -11.17 12.56
N MET A 1013 -0.52 -10.95 11.29
CA MET A 1013 -0.57 -9.61 10.68
C MET A 1013 -1.66 -8.74 11.35
N ILE A 1014 -2.86 -9.27 11.58
CA ILE A 1014 -3.95 -8.57 12.28
C ILE A 1014 -3.53 -8.16 13.68
N VAL A 1015 -3.06 -9.09 14.51
CA VAL A 1015 -2.64 -8.84 15.91
C VAL A 1015 -1.59 -7.74 16.00
N THR A 1016 -0.64 -7.70 15.06
CA THR A 1016 0.46 -6.73 15.05
C THR A 1016 0.14 -5.39 14.35
N THR A 1017 -0.98 -5.26 13.64
CA THR A 1017 -1.34 -4.03 12.89
C THR A 1017 -2.62 -3.33 13.35
N VAL A 1018 -3.62 -4.07 13.85
CA VAL A 1018 -4.97 -3.55 14.13
C VAL A 1018 -5.00 -2.35 15.07
N ARG A 1019 -4.16 -2.32 16.12
CA ARG A 1019 -4.06 -1.18 17.05
C ARG A 1019 -3.50 0.10 16.40
N ARG A 1020 -2.72 -0.02 15.32
CA ARG A 1020 -2.07 1.12 14.64
C ARG A 1020 -2.80 1.57 13.38
N TRP A 1021 -3.46 0.64 12.69
CA TRP A 1021 -4.12 0.86 11.41
C TRP A 1021 -5.49 0.16 11.34
N PRO A 1022 -6.42 0.41 12.29
CA PRO A 1022 -7.63 -0.40 12.44
C PRO A 1022 -8.47 -0.43 11.14
N ILE A 1023 -8.73 0.72 10.54
CA ILE A 1023 -9.50 0.84 9.29
C ILE A 1023 -8.88 0.02 8.15
N LEU A 1024 -7.56 0.07 7.96
CA LEU A 1024 -6.88 -0.68 6.91
C LEU A 1024 -6.85 -2.19 7.20
N THR A 1025 -6.72 -2.57 8.48
CA THR A 1025 -6.70 -3.98 8.90
C THR A 1025 -8.09 -4.60 8.76
N THR A 1026 -9.15 -3.86 9.12
CA THR A 1026 -10.55 -4.25 8.88
C THR A 1026 -10.85 -4.35 7.39
N ALA A 1027 -10.50 -3.33 6.58
CA ALA A 1027 -10.75 -3.36 5.14
C ALA A 1027 -10.05 -4.54 4.44
N TYR A 1028 -8.79 -4.81 4.77
CA TYR A 1028 -8.06 -5.98 4.30
C TYR A 1028 -8.73 -7.29 4.72
N THR A 1029 -9.21 -7.37 5.97
CA THR A 1029 -9.94 -8.55 6.48
C THR A 1029 -11.26 -8.78 5.74
N VAL A 1030 -12.04 -7.72 5.49
CA VAL A 1030 -13.30 -7.81 4.73
C VAL A 1030 -13.04 -8.29 3.30
N VAL A 1031 -12.00 -7.76 2.64
CA VAL A 1031 -11.61 -8.19 1.28
C VAL A 1031 -11.19 -9.66 1.26
N ILE A 1032 -10.31 -10.11 2.16
CA ILE A 1032 -9.83 -11.51 2.13
C ILE A 1032 -10.92 -12.51 2.52
N VAL A 1033 -11.87 -12.11 3.37
CA VAL A 1033 -13.07 -12.93 3.69
C VAL A 1033 -14.05 -12.98 2.52
N TRP A 1034 -14.34 -11.85 1.87
CA TRP A 1034 -15.24 -11.82 0.70
C TRP A 1034 -14.68 -12.63 -0.47
N VAL A 1035 -13.38 -12.48 -0.76
CA VAL A 1035 -12.63 -13.31 -1.71
C VAL A 1035 -12.67 -14.79 -1.30
N GLY A 1036 -12.57 -15.09 -0.01
CA GLY A 1036 -12.56 -16.46 0.50
C GLY A 1036 -13.90 -17.17 0.39
N VAL A 1037 -15.02 -16.47 0.60
CA VAL A 1037 -16.38 -16.95 0.29
C VAL A 1037 -16.50 -17.27 -1.20
N TRP A 1038 -16.22 -16.29 -2.06
CA TRP A 1038 -16.37 -16.42 -3.51
C TRP A 1038 -15.48 -17.51 -4.11
N LEU A 1039 -14.21 -17.60 -3.69
CA LEU A 1039 -13.31 -18.65 -4.21
C LEU A 1039 -13.76 -20.05 -3.76
N SER A 1040 -14.25 -20.18 -2.51
CA SER A 1040 -14.72 -21.47 -2.00
C SER A 1040 -15.94 -21.99 -2.77
N GLU A 1041 -16.85 -21.09 -3.12
CA GLU A 1041 -18.02 -21.34 -3.97
C GLU A 1041 -17.62 -21.67 -5.42
N TYR A 1042 -16.78 -20.82 -6.04
CA TYR A 1042 -16.30 -20.98 -7.41
C TYR A 1042 -15.56 -22.30 -7.61
N MET A 1043 -14.69 -22.64 -6.67
CA MET A 1043 -13.90 -23.89 -6.70
C MET A 1043 -14.78 -25.13 -6.70
N LEU A 1044 -15.90 -25.13 -5.97
CA LEU A 1044 -16.81 -26.28 -5.89
C LEU A 1044 -17.79 -26.35 -7.07
N THR A 1045 -18.32 -25.20 -7.50
CA THR A 1045 -19.45 -25.15 -8.45
C THR A 1045 -19.06 -24.93 -9.91
N GLN A 1046 -17.89 -24.34 -10.18
CA GLN A 1046 -17.45 -23.99 -11.55
C GLN A 1046 -16.15 -24.69 -11.97
N TRP A 1047 -15.39 -25.25 -11.03
CA TRP A 1047 -14.11 -25.91 -11.31
C TRP A 1047 -14.20 -27.42 -11.08
N ALA A 1048 -13.80 -28.22 -12.07
CA ALA A 1048 -14.15 -29.64 -12.12
C ALA A 1048 -13.39 -30.54 -11.12
N TYR A 1049 -12.11 -30.26 -10.82
CA TYR A 1049 -11.23 -31.19 -10.07
C TYR A 1049 -10.29 -30.45 -9.11
N ALA A 1050 -10.23 -30.86 -7.83
CA ALA A 1050 -9.31 -30.27 -6.84
C ALA A 1050 -7.94 -30.95 -6.72
N ILE A 1051 -7.79 -32.14 -7.32
CA ILE A 1051 -6.54 -32.87 -7.58
C ILE A 1051 -6.68 -33.34 -9.03
#